data_AF-A0A7X1L523-F1
#
_entry.id   AF-A0A7X1L523-F1
#
_cell.length_a   1.000
_cell.length_b   1.000
_cell.length_c   1.000
_cell.angle_alpha   90.00
_cell.angle_beta   90.00
_cell.angle_gamma   90.00
#
_symmetry.space_group_name_H-M   'P 1'
#
loop_
_entity.id
_entity.type
_entity.pdbx_description
1 polymer ?
#
loop_
_entity_poly.entity_id
_entity_poly.type
_entity_poly.pdbx_seq_one_letter_code
_entity_poly.pdbx_strand_id
1 'polypeptide(L)'
;MLLTFWGAAAAFAATPTLEPVTIQLRWSHQFQFAGYYAAVEKGFYAAEGLDVTLQAAVPGQDRVTPVLEGRAQYGVGDAGILKLRADGRPLVVLAQIFQHSPGILMTRRDSDIYSPYELKGKTVLLNQDPAGSAAVRAMILETLGSLDQVNIIPRHYADEEFTGGKADAVAGYLSNEPYRMKQAGLAINIIDPRSYGIDFYGDNLFTTEQEIASHPERVEKVRRATLRGWAYALQHKEEVIDQIRAKYDPGAIREKLDFESKVVEQMILPDLVPIGELHPGRYGRIAEIFYRLEMSPSAEVPKGFLYRSETAPAVKLTAEERAWLDAHPAIRFGYSNDFQPALIVQEEGRVSGILKDTLDLLNERLGTDFGIAVTDLESLRKMARNKEVSGILSLSPAAAGRLDLIGTASHIRTYPTIFGRSGEAADIKGIEDLTTYRCAFVGGMPTMEALVASHADQMSITRVKTVLQGLKLLHEGTVDFFIGFSQHNYVILKNGLLGLGPVLTMTDRPIDAVMGVRKDWPQLVGILNKGLASITEAERSAILARWSGYDLTVRLPPVSLSPEERTWLVNNIPIRIGVADFPPFVILGEGRPTGLFSAYLELIAERTGLQFRYEVLKRFPSEALEELRQGLGPDLIPYFKGMTGREQDILFTKPYAQSPSVIFSKQDGPLFTVLEDLSGKVVGLTKPSGLHEAVIRAHPDISVRLFDTERESLQALEEGRIHASIGNLNVGTYLILENGWSNLKIVGPSGLEDQMLSFAIRPDRPELRRIIDKGLDSISLEERNTMRNQYLAVRYDHGIRKADVAKALFILGSVFGLVICAVVLWNFQLKRKVFERTADLNQSNVQLSAEIVQRQNTEKALRESRDYLDNLTNSMVDIVISVRLPDRTIEWVNDAIRQLGYEPGECIGRTTEFIYSDHDDFIALGKEMTRSMAENRENLAAEFMFKNKNGDIFPAEITISFFENKGDLIGVTGIIRDISERKEKEQLLDAYQQRLKALASKLTMSEERERRRVATELHDHVGQSLAIARLQLASAQKSNPDASCTLLLEEVSHTLLEASRETRHLIFDLSTPVIKELGLRAAIADWLNEKMPQHGIAAELADYTDSAGALSLTDDQATLLFRHTRELLTNVIKHAKANRVTVEVTAAADEIHIAVQDNGVGFETAGAPGNGKEKDHFGLFSIRESMADMGGSMVIDAAPGKGCRAVLRMPVRDKSDRSQVQGSEVQG
;
A
#
# COMPACT_ATOMS: atom_id res chain seq x y z
N MET A 1 -10.32 -63.89 -67.83
CA MET A 1 -9.82 -62.93 -68.85
C MET A 1 -9.59 -61.61 -68.13
N LEU A 2 -8.34 -61.11 -68.09
CA LEU A 2 -7.89 -59.84 -67.47
C LEU A 2 -8.04 -59.79 -65.90
N LEU A 3 -7.02 -59.54 -65.04
CA LEU A 3 -5.92 -58.53 -64.99
C LEU A 3 -6.50 -57.10 -64.96
N THR A 4 -6.13 -56.13 -64.13
CA THR A 4 -5.08 -55.95 -63.08
C THR A 4 -5.60 -54.82 -62.13
N PHE A 5 -4.96 -54.27 -61.09
CA PHE A 5 -3.58 -54.27 -60.56
C PHE A 5 -3.64 -53.98 -59.03
N TRP A 6 -2.56 -54.24 -58.28
CA TRP A 6 -2.28 -53.61 -56.97
C TRP A 6 -0.89 -52.96 -57.06
N GLY A 7 -0.80 -51.66 -56.80
CA GLY A 7 0.45 -50.89 -56.87
C GLY A 7 0.69 -50.12 -55.59
N ALA A 8 1.73 -50.49 -54.84
CA ALA A 8 2.12 -49.79 -53.62
C ALA A 8 2.85 -48.48 -53.96
N ALA A 9 2.27 -47.35 -53.56
CA ALA A 9 2.96 -46.06 -53.54
C ALA A 9 3.45 -45.80 -52.11
N ALA A 10 4.72 -46.11 -51.84
CA ALA A 10 5.38 -45.66 -50.62
C ALA A 10 5.60 -44.14 -50.74
N ALA A 11 4.74 -43.36 -50.09
CA ALA A 11 4.97 -41.92 -49.96
C ALA A 11 6.19 -41.70 -49.06
N PHE A 12 7.30 -41.23 -49.64
CA PHE A 12 8.37 -40.62 -48.87
C PHE A 12 7.79 -39.43 -48.12
N ALA A 13 7.59 -39.57 -46.81
CA ALA A 13 7.33 -38.43 -45.94
C ALA A 13 8.60 -37.57 -45.95
N ALA A 14 8.53 -36.42 -46.63
CA ALA A 14 9.59 -35.42 -46.53
C ALA A 14 9.70 -35.00 -45.07
N THR A 15 10.88 -35.16 -44.48
CA THR A 15 11.18 -34.68 -43.12
C THR A 15 10.86 -33.18 -43.08
N PRO A 16 10.01 -32.70 -42.15
CA PRO A 16 9.70 -31.28 -42.08
C PRO A 16 11.00 -30.49 -41.86
N THR A 17 11.30 -29.58 -42.77
CA THR A 17 12.45 -28.68 -42.64
C THR A 17 12.21 -27.75 -41.46
N LEU A 18 12.97 -27.95 -40.38
CA LEU A 18 12.89 -27.12 -39.19
C LEU A 18 13.32 -25.69 -39.48
N GLU A 19 12.67 -24.72 -38.84
CA GLU A 19 12.96 -23.31 -38.98
C GLU A 19 14.09 -22.89 -38.02
N PRO A 20 15.23 -22.35 -38.50
CA PRO A 20 16.36 -22.00 -37.64
C PRO A 20 16.09 -20.75 -36.81
N VAL A 21 16.36 -20.85 -35.51
CA VAL A 21 16.13 -19.77 -34.51
C VAL A 21 17.30 -19.68 -33.55
N THR A 22 17.78 -18.47 -33.29
CA THR A 22 18.84 -18.23 -32.28
C THR A 22 18.27 -17.56 -31.04
N ILE A 23 18.58 -18.12 -29.86
CA ILE A 23 18.31 -17.52 -28.55
C ILE A 23 19.63 -17.07 -27.93
N GLN A 24 19.79 -15.76 -27.70
CA GLN A 24 20.93 -15.18 -27.02
C GLN A 24 20.79 -15.36 -25.51
N LEU A 25 21.58 -16.26 -24.92
CA LEU A 25 21.67 -16.43 -23.48
C LEU A 25 22.38 -15.25 -22.82
N ARG A 26 22.10 -15.04 -21.54
CA ARG A 26 22.61 -13.91 -20.77
C ARG A 26 24.02 -14.10 -20.21
N TRP A 27 24.48 -15.34 -20.07
CA TRP A 27 25.78 -15.71 -19.48
C TRP A 27 26.38 -16.91 -20.22
N SER A 28 27.50 -17.45 -19.71
CA SER A 28 28.03 -18.77 -20.09
C SER A 28 27.05 -19.89 -19.73
N HIS A 29 27.29 -21.11 -20.23
CA HIS A 29 26.47 -22.26 -19.88
C HIS A 29 26.54 -22.57 -18.37
N GLN A 30 25.37 -22.73 -17.75
CA GLN A 30 25.14 -22.89 -16.31
C GLN A 30 23.68 -23.31 -16.05
N PHE A 31 23.30 -23.76 -14.86
CA PHE A 31 21.93 -24.27 -14.59
C PHE A 31 20.85 -23.17 -14.65
N GLN A 32 21.22 -21.89 -14.54
CA GLN A 32 20.30 -20.75 -14.75
C GLN A 32 19.55 -20.78 -16.10
N PHE A 33 20.03 -21.55 -17.09
CA PHE A 33 19.37 -21.72 -18.40
C PHE A 33 18.80 -23.13 -18.63
N ALA A 34 18.63 -23.94 -17.57
CA ALA A 34 18.23 -25.34 -17.62
C ALA A 34 17.00 -25.62 -18.50
N GLY A 35 15.97 -24.77 -18.45
CA GLY A 35 14.77 -24.94 -19.28
C GLY A 35 15.01 -24.80 -20.78
N TYR A 36 15.98 -23.98 -21.19
CA TYR A 36 16.35 -23.83 -22.60
C TYR A 36 17.07 -25.08 -23.12
N TYR A 37 18.02 -25.64 -22.34
CA TYR A 37 18.66 -26.91 -22.68
C TYR A 37 17.64 -28.04 -22.74
N ALA A 38 16.76 -28.17 -21.73
CA ALA A 38 15.71 -29.18 -21.73
C ALA A 38 14.77 -29.06 -22.95
N ALA A 39 14.44 -27.84 -23.40
CA ALA A 39 13.63 -27.64 -24.60
C ALA A 39 14.32 -28.08 -25.91
N VAL A 40 15.64 -27.96 -26.01
CA VAL A 40 16.45 -28.51 -27.12
C VAL A 40 16.55 -30.04 -26.99
N GLU A 41 17.05 -30.52 -25.85
CA GLU A 41 17.40 -31.93 -25.61
C GLU A 41 16.19 -32.88 -25.59
N LYS A 42 15.02 -32.40 -25.16
CA LYS A 42 13.74 -33.15 -25.22
C LYS A 42 12.98 -32.93 -26.52
N GLY A 43 13.56 -32.20 -27.47
CA GLY A 43 12.96 -31.93 -28.78
C GLY A 43 11.67 -31.10 -28.71
N PHE A 44 11.45 -30.30 -27.66
CA PHE A 44 10.26 -29.46 -27.54
C PHE A 44 10.25 -28.35 -28.60
N TYR A 45 11.40 -27.78 -28.96
CA TYR A 45 11.52 -26.87 -30.10
C TYR A 45 11.26 -27.60 -31.43
N ALA A 46 11.88 -28.77 -31.63
CA ALA A 46 11.69 -29.57 -32.86
C ALA A 46 10.24 -30.02 -33.05
N ALA A 47 9.52 -30.32 -31.97
CA ALA A 47 8.10 -30.66 -31.99
C ALA A 47 7.18 -29.48 -32.40
N GLU A 48 7.63 -28.24 -32.20
CA GLU A 48 6.94 -27.03 -32.70
C GLU A 48 7.44 -26.62 -34.10
N GLY A 49 8.38 -27.37 -34.69
CA GLY A 49 8.95 -27.14 -36.02
C GLY A 49 10.20 -26.25 -36.05
N LEU A 50 10.88 -26.06 -34.92
CA LEU A 50 12.02 -25.13 -34.78
C LEU A 50 13.35 -25.86 -34.55
N ASP A 51 14.42 -25.35 -35.17
CA ASP A 51 15.82 -25.72 -34.91
C ASP A 51 16.49 -24.61 -34.11
N VAL A 52 16.60 -24.79 -32.79
CA VAL A 52 17.03 -23.72 -31.87
C VAL A 52 18.51 -23.84 -31.51
N THR A 53 19.27 -22.81 -31.88
CA THR A 53 20.65 -22.60 -31.42
C THR A 53 20.67 -21.72 -30.17
N LEU A 54 21.26 -22.22 -29.09
CA LEU A 54 21.47 -21.47 -27.85
C LEU A 54 22.85 -20.80 -27.86
N GLN A 55 22.90 -19.49 -28.05
CA GLN A 55 24.16 -18.73 -28.10
C GLN A 55 24.53 -18.23 -26.71
N ALA A 56 25.60 -18.76 -26.12
CA ALA A 56 26.16 -18.26 -24.86
C ALA A 56 26.62 -16.79 -24.98
N ALA A 57 26.58 -16.03 -23.88
CA ALA A 57 27.13 -14.67 -23.88
C ALA A 57 28.66 -14.69 -23.83
N VAL A 58 29.30 -13.89 -24.70
CA VAL A 58 30.75 -13.66 -24.64
C VAL A 58 31.05 -12.59 -23.57
N PRO A 59 32.05 -12.79 -22.70
CA PRO A 59 32.50 -11.77 -21.76
C PRO A 59 32.77 -10.42 -22.40
N GLY A 60 32.13 -9.36 -21.88
CA GLY A 60 32.34 -7.97 -22.30
C GLY A 60 31.52 -7.50 -23.50
N GLN A 61 30.64 -8.34 -24.06
CA GLN A 61 29.75 -7.94 -25.17
C GLN A 61 28.32 -7.62 -24.68
N ASP A 62 27.65 -6.71 -25.38
CA ASP A 62 26.22 -6.42 -25.22
C ASP A 62 25.38 -7.63 -25.66
N ARG A 63 24.42 -7.99 -24.81
CA ARG A 63 23.56 -9.18 -24.92
C ARG A 63 22.19 -8.87 -25.54
N VAL A 64 21.80 -7.60 -25.56
CA VAL A 64 20.51 -7.12 -26.10
C VAL A 64 20.67 -6.63 -27.54
N THR A 65 21.81 -5.99 -27.87
CA THR A 65 22.11 -5.54 -29.24
C THR A 65 22.00 -6.65 -30.31
N PRO A 66 22.48 -7.90 -30.12
CA PRO A 66 22.27 -8.98 -31.08
C PRO A 66 20.79 -9.27 -31.39
N VAL A 67 19.88 -9.05 -30.44
CA VAL A 67 18.43 -9.23 -30.62
C VAL A 67 17.80 -8.01 -31.31
N LEU A 68 18.24 -6.81 -30.97
CA LEU A 68 17.81 -5.56 -31.64
C LEU A 68 18.24 -5.50 -33.12
N GLU A 69 19.40 -6.06 -33.45
CA GLU A 69 19.93 -6.15 -34.82
C GLU A 69 19.41 -7.38 -35.60
N GLY A 70 18.58 -8.23 -34.99
CA GLY A 70 18.05 -9.44 -35.61
C GLY A 70 19.07 -10.57 -35.85
N ARG A 71 20.30 -10.45 -35.31
CA ARG A 71 21.33 -11.51 -35.34
C ARG A 71 20.92 -12.71 -34.47
N ALA A 72 20.15 -12.46 -33.41
CA ALA A 72 19.35 -13.45 -32.69
C ALA A 72 17.89 -13.00 -32.70
N GLN A 73 16.93 -13.94 -32.72
CA GLN A 73 15.50 -13.61 -32.74
C GLN A 73 14.93 -13.43 -31.33
N TYR A 74 15.55 -14.06 -30.33
CA TYR A 74 15.12 -14.03 -28.93
C TYR A 74 16.32 -13.85 -28.00
N GLY A 75 16.10 -13.34 -26.80
CA GLY A 75 17.13 -13.18 -25.78
C GLY A 75 16.64 -13.48 -24.37
N VAL A 76 17.59 -13.73 -23.48
CA VAL A 76 17.36 -13.84 -22.03
C VAL A 76 17.84 -12.56 -21.35
N GLY A 77 16.92 -11.83 -20.71
CA GLY A 77 17.16 -10.54 -20.05
C GLY A 77 16.67 -10.56 -18.61
N ASP A 78 16.65 -9.41 -17.92
CA ASP A 78 16.06 -9.26 -16.58
C ASP A 78 15.14 -8.02 -16.51
N ALA A 79 14.80 -7.55 -15.31
CA ALA A 79 14.04 -6.32 -15.11
C ALA A 79 14.60 -5.09 -15.85
N GLY A 80 15.90 -5.04 -16.18
CA GLY A 80 16.48 -3.95 -16.97
C GLY A 80 15.97 -3.84 -18.41
N ILE A 81 15.35 -4.90 -18.95
CA ILE A 81 14.67 -4.86 -20.26
C ILE A 81 13.51 -3.85 -20.26
N LEU A 82 12.85 -3.62 -19.11
CA LEU A 82 11.84 -2.57 -18.93
C LEU A 82 12.44 -1.18 -19.07
N LYS A 83 13.63 -0.94 -18.50
CA LYS A 83 14.33 0.34 -18.60
C LYS A 83 14.73 0.64 -20.06
N LEU A 84 15.28 -0.35 -20.76
CA LEU A 84 15.60 -0.22 -22.19
C LEU A 84 14.35 0.05 -23.05
N ARG A 85 13.20 -0.54 -22.72
CA ARG A 85 11.92 -0.20 -23.37
C ARG A 85 11.48 1.24 -23.07
N ALA A 86 11.63 1.71 -21.83
CA ALA A 86 11.31 3.10 -21.45
C ALA A 86 12.23 4.11 -22.15
N ASP A 87 13.48 3.73 -22.44
CA ASP A 87 14.43 4.48 -23.28
C ASP A 87 14.09 4.42 -24.80
N GLY A 88 12.95 3.83 -25.18
CA GLY A 88 12.48 3.76 -26.57
C GLY A 88 13.03 2.60 -27.40
N ARG A 89 13.64 1.57 -26.81
CA ARG A 89 14.02 0.35 -27.55
C ARG A 89 12.78 -0.51 -27.85
N PRO A 90 12.65 -1.12 -29.05
CA PRO A 90 11.47 -1.88 -29.48
C PRO A 90 11.44 -3.30 -28.89
N LEU A 91 11.63 -3.44 -27.57
CA LEU A 91 11.74 -4.72 -26.85
C LEU A 91 10.41 -5.12 -26.19
N VAL A 92 10.12 -6.43 -26.20
CA VAL A 92 8.91 -7.02 -25.63
C VAL A 92 9.25 -8.28 -24.84
N VAL A 93 8.77 -8.39 -23.61
CA VAL A 93 8.94 -9.58 -22.77
C VAL A 93 7.84 -10.60 -23.07
N LEU A 94 8.25 -11.83 -23.40
CA LEU A 94 7.39 -12.96 -23.79
C LEU A 94 6.96 -13.85 -22.61
N ALA A 95 7.84 -14.00 -21.62
CA ALA A 95 7.63 -14.84 -20.45
C ALA A 95 8.56 -14.43 -19.31
N GLN A 96 8.02 -14.32 -18.09
CA GLN A 96 8.82 -14.13 -16.87
C GLN A 96 9.15 -15.50 -16.26
N ILE A 97 10.43 -15.83 -16.13
CA ILE A 97 10.84 -17.12 -15.57
C ILE A 97 11.16 -16.98 -14.09
N PHE A 98 12.05 -16.05 -13.72
CA PHE A 98 12.47 -15.88 -12.33
C PHE A 98 11.59 -14.83 -11.64
N GLN A 99 10.86 -15.24 -10.61
CA GLN A 99 10.05 -14.35 -9.79
C GLN A 99 10.91 -13.40 -8.95
N HIS A 100 12.13 -13.78 -8.55
CA HIS A 100 13.05 -12.90 -7.83
C HIS A 100 14.37 -12.73 -8.60
N SER A 101 14.95 -11.53 -8.53
CA SER A 101 16.30 -11.27 -9.00
C SER A 101 17.31 -11.96 -8.08
N PRO A 102 18.22 -12.81 -8.60
CA PRO A 102 19.34 -13.35 -7.83
C PRO A 102 20.47 -12.34 -7.61
N GLY A 103 20.34 -11.09 -8.06
CA GLY A 103 21.38 -10.07 -7.95
C GLY A 103 21.57 -9.58 -6.51
N ILE A 104 22.78 -9.76 -5.98
CA ILE A 104 23.20 -9.40 -4.62
C ILE A 104 24.43 -8.49 -4.64
N LEU A 105 24.71 -7.81 -3.53
CA LEU A 105 26.00 -7.19 -3.26
C LEU A 105 26.75 -8.05 -2.23
N MET A 106 28.05 -8.26 -2.43
CA MET A 106 28.92 -8.98 -1.50
C MET A 106 30.01 -8.07 -0.98
N THR A 107 30.36 -8.23 0.29
CA THR A 107 31.52 -7.58 0.93
C THR A 107 32.36 -8.66 1.61
N ARG A 108 33.61 -8.36 1.97
CA ARG A 108 34.44 -9.32 2.69
C ARG A 108 33.95 -9.47 4.14
N ARG A 109 33.99 -10.68 4.70
CA ARG A 109 33.55 -10.94 6.09
C ARG A 109 34.41 -10.22 7.13
N ASP A 110 35.65 -9.89 6.79
CA ASP A 110 36.60 -9.11 7.59
C ASP A 110 36.60 -7.61 7.24
N SER A 111 35.57 -7.12 6.54
CA SER A 111 35.31 -5.69 6.35
C SER A 111 34.19 -5.20 7.29
N ASP A 112 34.28 -3.94 7.70
CA ASP A 112 33.26 -3.25 8.50
C ASP A 112 32.05 -2.81 7.65
N ILE A 113 31.60 -3.67 6.73
CA ILE A 113 30.51 -3.39 5.78
C ILE A 113 29.55 -4.58 5.78
N TYR A 114 28.42 -4.40 6.44
CA TYR A 114 27.36 -5.39 6.62
C TYR A 114 26.03 -4.95 5.98
N SER A 115 25.94 -3.68 5.62
CA SER A 115 24.76 -2.99 5.09
C SER A 115 25.17 -2.01 3.97
N PRO A 116 24.22 -1.56 3.12
CA PRO A 116 24.55 -0.61 2.05
C PRO A 116 24.84 0.81 2.57
N TYR A 117 24.48 1.13 3.82
CA TYR A 117 24.74 2.44 4.43
C TYR A 117 26.24 2.68 4.69
N GLU A 118 27.01 1.62 4.95
CA GLU A 118 28.46 1.67 5.20
C GLU A 118 29.28 1.79 3.90
N LEU A 119 28.63 1.79 2.73
CA LEU A 119 29.30 1.94 1.43
C LEU A 119 29.74 3.38 1.12
N LYS A 120 29.35 4.38 1.92
CA LYS A 120 29.69 5.78 1.66
C LYS A 120 31.21 5.99 1.58
N GLY A 121 31.70 6.46 0.42
CA GLY A 121 33.12 6.63 0.12
C GLY A 121 33.88 5.33 -0.19
N LYS A 122 33.21 4.18 -0.21
CA LYS A 122 33.79 2.86 -0.52
C LYS A 122 33.82 2.58 -2.01
N THR A 123 34.69 1.67 -2.41
CA THR A 123 34.86 1.23 -3.80
C THR A 123 33.98 0.03 -4.10
N VAL A 124 33.05 0.18 -5.05
CA VAL A 124 32.03 -0.82 -5.38
C VAL A 124 32.18 -1.26 -6.83
N LEU A 125 32.40 -2.56 -7.06
CA LEU A 125 32.46 -3.15 -8.39
C LEU A 125 31.05 -3.47 -8.91
N LEU A 126 30.62 -2.73 -9.93
CA LEU A 126 29.35 -2.93 -10.62
C LEU A 126 29.56 -3.22 -12.11
N ASN A 127 28.62 -3.92 -12.74
CA ASN A 127 28.65 -4.13 -14.18
C ASN A 127 28.50 -2.78 -14.93
N GLN A 128 29.19 -2.64 -16.06
CA GLN A 128 29.12 -1.46 -16.92
C GLN A 128 27.70 -1.22 -17.48
N ASP A 129 26.99 -2.30 -17.81
CA ASP A 129 25.58 -2.24 -18.20
C ASP A 129 24.70 -1.88 -16.99
N PRO A 130 23.94 -0.76 -17.03
CA PRO A 130 23.00 -0.39 -15.97
C PRO A 130 21.91 -1.43 -15.70
N ALA A 131 21.48 -2.19 -16.73
CA ALA A 131 20.50 -3.26 -16.57
C ALA A 131 21.07 -4.41 -15.73
N GLY A 132 22.28 -4.89 -16.06
CA GLY A 132 22.97 -6.01 -15.40
C GLY A 132 23.28 -5.88 -13.90
N SER A 133 22.99 -4.74 -13.27
CA SER A 133 23.06 -4.55 -11.81
C SER A 133 21.92 -3.66 -11.27
N ALA A 134 20.79 -3.59 -11.97
CA ALA A 134 19.70 -2.66 -11.67
C ALA A 134 19.20 -2.71 -10.22
N ALA A 135 19.00 -3.91 -9.65
CA ALA A 135 18.56 -4.07 -8.25
C ALA A 135 19.59 -3.57 -7.23
N VAL A 136 20.89 -3.82 -7.46
CA VAL A 136 21.96 -3.35 -6.58
C VAL A 136 22.14 -1.83 -6.68
N ARG A 137 22.05 -1.27 -7.90
CA ARG A 137 22.06 0.19 -8.12
C ARG A 137 20.88 0.87 -7.44
N ALA A 138 19.68 0.29 -7.57
CA ALA A 138 18.47 0.80 -6.94
C ALA A 138 18.55 0.74 -5.41
N MET A 139 19.10 -0.34 -4.83
CA MET A 139 19.38 -0.43 -3.39
C MET A 139 20.33 0.69 -2.93
N ILE A 140 21.46 0.89 -3.61
CA ILE A 140 22.42 1.94 -3.24
C ILE A 140 21.77 3.34 -3.33
N LEU A 141 20.97 3.60 -4.37
CA LEU A 141 20.22 4.85 -4.52
C LEU A 141 19.18 5.04 -3.40
N GLU A 142 18.37 4.03 -3.10
CA GLU A 142 17.36 4.07 -2.03
C GLU A 142 17.98 4.34 -0.64
N THR A 143 19.19 3.81 -0.39
CA THR A 143 19.83 3.89 0.93
C THR A 143 20.81 5.05 1.11
N LEU A 144 21.49 5.50 0.04
CA LEU A 144 22.47 6.60 0.08
C LEU A 144 22.00 7.89 -0.62
N GLY A 145 20.86 7.86 -1.32
CA GLY A 145 20.29 9.00 -2.06
C GLY A 145 20.99 9.36 -3.37
N SER A 146 22.23 8.93 -3.61
CA SER A 146 22.94 9.09 -4.89
C SER A 146 24.01 8.01 -5.08
N LEU A 147 24.24 7.60 -6.33
CA LEU A 147 25.38 6.75 -6.70
C LEU A 147 26.74 7.47 -6.57
N ASP A 148 26.78 8.80 -6.55
CA ASP A 148 28.03 9.55 -6.37
C ASP A 148 28.60 9.44 -4.94
N GLN A 149 27.83 8.87 -4.00
CA GLN A 149 28.30 8.55 -2.65
C GLN A 149 29.21 7.31 -2.61
N VAL A 150 29.32 6.54 -3.71
CA VAL A 150 30.18 5.35 -3.85
C VAL A 150 31.15 5.48 -5.02
N ASN A 151 32.39 5.02 -4.85
CA ASN A 151 33.36 4.96 -5.94
C ASN A 151 33.08 3.73 -6.81
N ILE A 152 32.24 3.89 -7.85
CA ILE A 152 31.87 2.78 -8.73
C ILE A 152 32.99 2.51 -9.75
N ILE A 153 33.59 1.33 -9.67
CA ILE A 153 34.56 0.83 -10.65
C ILE A 153 33.86 -0.22 -11.55
N PRO A 154 34.09 -0.20 -12.87
CA PRO A 154 33.54 -1.22 -13.76
C PRO A 154 34.12 -2.61 -13.46
N ARG A 155 33.26 -3.57 -13.09
CA ARG A 155 33.67 -4.96 -12.82
C ARG A 155 34.24 -5.62 -14.07
N HIS A 156 35.52 -5.99 -14.01
CA HIS A 156 36.14 -6.90 -14.97
C HIS A 156 35.97 -8.36 -14.51
N TYR A 157 36.06 -9.33 -15.45
CA TYR A 157 35.61 -10.73 -15.21
C TYR A 157 36.40 -11.53 -14.17
N ALA A 158 37.60 -11.06 -13.82
CA ALA A 158 38.34 -11.56 -12.69
C ALA A 158 37.99 -10.68 -11.49
N ASP A 159 37.36 -11.26 -10.46
CA ASP A 159 37.08 -10.58 -9.19
C ASP A 159 38.36 -10.29 -8.37
N GLU A 160 39.54 -10.31 -9.01
CA GLU A 160 40.88 -10.03 -8.47
C GLU A 160 40.96 -8.68 -7.75
N GLU A 161 40.16 -7.70 -8.17
CA GLU A 161 40.07 -6.40 -7.50
C GLU A 161 39.36 -6.50 -6.15
N PHE A 162 38.36 -7.38 -6.02
CA PHE A 162 37.68 -7.66 -4.76
C PHE A 162 38.48 -8.64 -3.88
N THR A 163 38.93 -9.78 -4.44
CA THR A 163 39.70 -10.79 -3.70
C THR A 163 41.09 -10.27 -3.30
N GLY A 164 41.66 -9.34 -4.07
CA GLY A 164 42.90 -8.62 -3.76
C GLY A 164 42.71 -7.38 -2.88
N GLY A 165 41.49 -7.07 -2.43
CA GLY A 165 41.21 -5.98 -1.50
C GLY A 165 41.34 -4.55 -2.06
N LYS A 166 41.28 -4.38 -3.38
CA LYS A 166 41.20 -3.05 -4.03
C LYS A 166 39.78 -2.50 -4.10
N ALA A 167 38.77 -3.37 -4.02
CA ALA A 167 37.37 -3.02 -3.90
C ALA A 167 36.80 -3.54 -2.58
N ASP A 168 35.97 -2.72 -1.95
CA ASP A 168 35.32 -3.03 -0.67
C ASP A 168 34.08 -3.93 -0.87
N ALA A 169 33.39 -3.78 -2.01
CA ALA A 169 32.18 -4.51 -2.35
C ALA A 169 32.11 -4.89 -3.84
N VAL A 170 31.40 -5.97 -4.17
CA VAL A 170 31.18 -6.43 -5.56
C VAL A 170 29.75 -6.93 -5.77
N ALA A 171 29.12 -6.52 -6.86
CA ALA A 171 27.82 -7.07 -7.26
C ALA A 171 27.98 -8.45 -7.91
N GLY A 172 27.22 -9.44 -7.44
CA GLY A 172 27.26 -10.83 -7.90
C GLY A 172 25.87 -11.47 -7.97
N TYR A 173 25.80 -12.73 -8.39
CA TYR A 173 24.57 -13.52 -8.44
C TYR A 173 24.61 -14.58 -7.34
N LEU A 174 23.53 -14.65 -6.54
CA LEU A 174 23.37 -15.58 -5.42
C LEU A 174 23.59 -17.05 -5.82
N SER A 175 23.32 -17.38 -7.10
CA SER A 175 23.49 -18.72 -7.67
C SER A 175 24.95 -19.13 -7.93
N ASN A 176 25.90 -18.20 -8.07
CA ASN A 176 27.24 -18.51 -8.57
C ASN A 176 28.36 -17.90 -7.72
N GLU A 177 28.36 -16.58 -7.53
CA GLU A 177 29.45 -15.88 -6.86
C GLU A 177 29.73 -16.34 -5.41
N PRO A 178 28.74 -16.52 -4.51
CA PRO A 178 29.00 -17.00 -3.15
C PRO A 178 29.69 -18.37 -3.11
N TYR A 179 29.34 -19.26 -4.03
CA TYR A 179 29.98 -20.57 -4.16
C TYR A 179 31.45 -20.43 -4.61
N ARG A 180 31.72 -19.55 -5.59
CA ARG A 180 33.11 -19.26 -6.03
C ARG A 180 33.96 -18.64 -4.91
N MET A 181 33.41 -17.70 -4.14
CA MET A 181 34.14 -17.09 -3.01
C MET A 181 34.46 -18.13 -1.93
N LYS A 182 33.52 -19.03 -1.62
CA LYS A 182 33.74 -20.16 -0.71
C LYS A 182 34.83 -21.11 -1.23
N GLN A 183 34.86 -21.42 -2.53
CA GLN A 183 35.94 -22.23 -3.13
C GLN A 183 37.31 -21.53 -3.09
N ALA A 184 37.34 -20.20 -3.19
CA ALA A 184 38.57 -19.41 -3.05
C ALA A 184 39.03 -19.22 -1.59
N GLY A 185 38.30 -19.77 -0.60
CA GLY A 185 38.59 -19.60 0.83
C GLY A 185 38.26 -18.21 1.38
N LEU A 186 37.53 -17.37 0.62
CA LEU A 186 37.15 -16.03 1.04
C LEU A 186 35.79 -16.04 1.72
N ALA A 187 35.76 -15.72 3.02
CA ALA A 187 34.52 -15.47 3.73
C ALA A 187 33.93 -14.11 3.33
N ILE A 188 32.62 -14.07 3.08
CA ILE A 188 31.90 -12.88 2.61
C ILE A 188 30.65 -12.60 3.45
N ASN A 189 30.18 -11.35 3.44
CA ASN A 189 28.80 -11.00 3.76
C ASN A 189 27.97 -10.91 2.47
N ILE A 190 26.67 -11.15 2.56
CA ILE A 190 25.72 -10.99 1.46
C ILE A 190 24.70 -9.92 1.86
N ILE A 191 24.61 -8.88 1.04
CA ILE A 191 23.64 -7.77 1.16
C ILE A 191 22.64 -7.94 0.02
N ASP A 192 21.40 -8.29 0.37
CA ASP A 192 20.32 -8.59 -0.58
C ASP A 192 19.42 -7.36 -0.78
N PRO A 193 19.26 -6.83 -2.00
CA PRO A 193 18.36 -5.71 -2.31
C PRO A 193 16.92 -5.90 -1.82
N ARG A 194 16.43 -7.14 -1.75
CA ARG A 194 15.06 -7.45 -1.28
C ARG A 194 14.86 -7.07 0.19
N SER A 195 15.90 -7.12 1.01
CA SER A 195 15.88 -6.67 2.41
C SER A 195 15.67 -5.15 2.56
N TYR A 196 15.85 -4.39 1.47
CA TYR A 196 15.69 -2.94 1.42
C TYR A 196 14.52 -2.51 0.51
N GLY A 197 13.55 -3.41 0.27
CA GLY A 197 12.36 -3.14 -0.53
C GLY A 197 12.55 -3.21 -2.05
N ILE A 198 13.76 -3.51 -2.54
CA ILE A 198 14.07 -3.59 -3.97
C ILE A 198 13.93 -5.05 -4.45
N ASP A 199 12.68 -5.47 -4.65
CA ASP A 199 12.34 -6.80 -5.17
C ASP A 199 11.98 -6.77 -6.66
N PHE A 200 13.00 -6.90 -7.52
CA PHE A 200 12.84 -6.95 -8.97
C PHE A 200 12.72 -8.38 -9.50
N TYR A 201 12.11 -8.50 -10.67
CA TYR A 201 12.14 -9.73 -11.47
C TYR A 201 13.56 -10.11 -11.90
N GLY A 202 13.83 -11.41 -11.92
CA GLY A 202 15.06 -11.97 -12.49
C GLY A 202 14.89 -12.28 -13.99
N ASP A 203 15.58 -13.33 -14.44
CA ASP A 203 15.63 -13.72 -15.85
C ASP A 203 14.24 -13.90 -16.51
N ASN A 204 14.10 -13.32 -17.70
CA ASN A 204 12.94 -13.35 -18.58
C ASN A 204 13.34 -13.69 -20.03
N LEU A 205 12.37 -14.15 -20.81
CA LEU A 205 12.49 -14.34 -22.26
C LEU A 205 11.93 -13.10 -22.96
N PHE A 206 12.69 -12.49 -23.88
CA PHE A 206 12.28 -11.32 -24.63
C PHE A 206 12.59 -11.43 -26.14
N THR A 207 11.97 -10.57 -26.94
CA THR A 207 12.20 -10.39 -28.38
C THR A 207 11.94 -8.92 -28.78
N THR A 208 11.89 -8.63 -30.09
CA THR A 208 11.53 -7.30 -30.61
C THR A 208 10.07 -7.22 -31.07
N GLU A 209 9.51 -6.01 -31.11
CA GLU A 209 8.20 -5.74 -31.75
C GLU A 209 8.19 -6.17 -33.22
N GLN A 210 9.33 -6.07 -33.91
CA GLN A 210 9.46 -6.49 -35.31
C GLN A 210 9.32 -8.01 -35.48
N GLU A 211 9.89 -8.81 -34.58
CA GLU A 211 9.74 -10.28 -34.63
C GLU A 211 8.31 -10.70 -34.32
N ILE A 212 7.64 -10.03 -33.37
CA ILE A 212 6.20 -10.25 -33.10
C ILE A 212 5.34 -9.91 -34.32
N ALA A 213 5.60 -8.79 -34.98
CA ALA A 213 4.84 -8.37 -36.17
C ALA A 213 5.12 -9.24 -37.40
N SER A 214 6.34 -9.77 -37.54
CA SER A 214 6.77 -10.52 -38.73
C SER A 214 6.52 -12.03 -38.60
N HIS A 215 6.61 -12.58 -37.37
CA HIS A 215 6.60 -14.01 -37.10
C HIS A 215 5.79 -14.39 -35.83
N PRO A 216 4.52 -13.96 -35.68
CA PRO A 216 3.74 -14.16 -34.46
C PRO A 216 3.58 -15.64 -34.07
N GLU A 217 3.43 -16.54 -35.05
CA GLU A 217 3.40 -17.99 -34.78
C GLU A 217 4.72 -18.53 -34.22
N ARG A 218 5.86 -18.02 -34.71
CA ARG A 218 7.19 -18.44 -34.23
C ARG A 218 7.41 -17.99 -32.79
N VAL A 219 6.99 -16.77 -32.45
CA VAL A 219 7.02 -16.25 -31.08
C VAL A 219 6.27 -17.18 -30.12
N GLU A 220 5.07 -17.63 -30.47
CA GLU A 220 4.32 -18.58 -29.64
C GLU A 220 4.95 -19.97 -29.57
N LYS A 221 5.46 -20.49 -30.69
CA LYS A 221 6.17 -21.78 -30.73
C LYS A 221 7.39 -21.76 -29.80
N VAL A 222 8.23 -20.73 -29.89
CA VAL A 222 9.40 -20.54 -29.02
C VAL A 222 8.97 -20.41 -27.57
N ARG A 223 7.96 -19.59 -27.27
CA ARG A 223 7.42 -19.38 -25.92
C ARG A 223 6.91 -20.70 -25.32
N ARG A 224 6.01 -21.42 -26.00
CA ARG A 224 5.47 -22.71 -25.52
C ARG A 224 6.55 -23.76 -25.30
N ALA A 225 7.47 -23.94 -26.26
CA ALA A 225 8.58 -24.90 -26.12
C ALA A 225 9.50 -24.54 -24.94
N THR A 226 9.81 -23.25 -24.75
CA THR A 226 10.62 -22.76 -23.63
C THR A 226 9.95 -23.07 -22.28
N LEU A 227 8.64 -22.80 -22.14
CA LEU A 227 7.91 -23.08 -20.89
C LEU A 227 7.81 -24.58 -20.59
N ARG A 228 7.60 -25.42 -21.62
CA ARG A 228 7.67 -26.89 -21.49
C ARG A 228 9.05 -27.37 -21.05
N GLY A 229 10.11 -26.78 -21.61
CA GLY A 229 11.49 -27.06 -21.22
C GLY A 229 11.77 -26.71 -19.76
N TRP A 230 11.34 -25.53 -19.31
CA TRP A 230 11.46 -25.12 -17.91
C TRP A 230 10.67 -26.02 -16.94
N ALA A 231 9.44 -26.39 -17.28
CA ALA A 231 8.65 -27.33 -16.47
C ALA A 231 9.35 -28.69 -16.34
N TYR A 232 9.94 -29.20 -17.43
CA TYR A 232 10.73 -30.43 -17.41
C TYR A 232 12.00 -30.29 -16.56
N ALA A 233 12.76 -29.21 -16.75
CA ALA A 233 14.04 -29.00 -16.09
C ALA A 233 13.95 -28.94 -14.56
N LEU A 234 12.86 -28.37 -14.03
CA LEU A 234 12.63 -28.27 -12.58
C LEU A 234 12.23 -29.62 -11.95
N GLN A 235 11.58 -30.50 -12.72
CA GLN A 235 11.23 -31.87 -12.30
C GLN A 235 12.39 -32.86 -12.47
N HIS A 236 13.34 -32.58 -13.38
CA HIS A 236 14.42 -33.48 -13.77
C HIS A 236 15.81 -32.83 -13.65
N LYS A 237 16.05 -32.11 -12.55
CA LYS A 237 17.26 -31.29 -12.33
C LYS A 237 18.57 -32.06 -12.56
N GLU A 238 18.72 -33.24 -11.95
CA GLU A 238 19.92 -34.08 -12.08
C GLU A 238 20.21 -34.46 -13.54
N GLU A 239 19.18 -34.80 -14.31
CA GLU A 239 19.32 -35.17 -15.72
C GLU A 239 19.82 -33.98 -16.55
N VAL A 240 19.28 -32.78 -16.30
CA VAL A 240 19.69 -31.56 -17.01
C VAL A 240 21.09 -31.12 -16.59
N ILE A 241 21.49 -31.34 -15.34
CA ILE A 241 22.87 -31.12 -14.87
C ILE A 241 23.85 -32.00 -15.66
N ASP A 242 23.55 -33.28 -15.85
CA ASP A 242 24.40 -34.17 -16.63
C ASP A 242 24.37 -33.85 -18.14
N GLN A 243 23.25 -33.38 -18.69
CA GLN A 243 23.19 -32.85 -20.06
C GLN A 243 24.05 -31.60 -20.26
N ILE A 244 24.01 -30.64 -19.32
CA ILE A 244 24.87 -29.46 -19.31
C ILE A 244 26.33 -29.90 -19.34
N ARG A 245 26.73 -30.82 -18.45
CA ARG A 245 28.10 -31.36 -18.39
C ARG A 245 28.50 -32.18 -19.62
N ALA A 246 27.57 -32.89 -20.25
CA ALA A 246 27.89 -33.71 -21.42
C ALA A 246 28.08 -32.89 -22.72
N LYS A 247 27.34 -31.78 -22.87
CA LYS A 247 27.22 -31.08 -24.17
C LYS A 247 27.54 -29.58 -24.16
N TYR A 248 27.27 -28.87 -23.07
CA TYR A 248 27.27 -27.41 -23.04
C TYR A 248 28.46 -26.84 -22.24
N ASP A 249 28.83 -27.46 -21.13
CA ASP A 249 30.07 -27.17 -20.38
C ASP A 249 30.68 -28.44 -19.78
N PRO A 250 31.55 -29.16 -20.52
CA PRO A 250 32.29 -30.31 -20.01
C PRO A 250 33.26 -30.02 -18.85
N GLY A 251 33.55 -28.76 -18.55
CA GLY A 251 34.34 -28.36 -17.39
C GLY A 251 33.52 -28.16 -16.11
N ALA A 252 32.19 -28.19 -16.18
CA ALA A 252 31.35 -27.82 -15.04
C ALA A 252 31.42 -28.84 -13.88
N ILE A 253 31.71 -28.30 -12.70
CA ILE A 253 31.68 -28.98 -11.39
C ILE A 253 30.22 -29.31 -11.06
N ARG A 254 29.91 -30.58 -10.76
CA ARG A 254 28.52 -31.02 -10.52
C ARG A 254 27.94 -30.35 -9.29
N GLU A 255 28.68 -30.30 -8.20
CA GLU A 255 28.30 -29.71 -6.91
C GLU A 255 27.96 -28.21 -7.04
N LYS A 256 28.58 -27.52 -8.01
CA LYS A 256 28.25 -26.14 -8.36
C LYS A 256 26.88 -26.06 -9.05
N LEU A 257 26.64 -26.90 -10.06
CA LEU A 257 25.36 -26.95 -10.77
C LEU A 257 24.21 -27.41 -9.83
N ASP A 258 24.48 -28.32 -8.90
CA ASP A 258 23.53 -28.73 -7.85
C ASP A 258 23.18 -27.54 -6.93
N PHE A 259 24.17 -26.74 -6.53
CA PHE A 259 23.95 -25.50 -5.76
C PHE A 259 23.15 -24.47 -6.57
N GLU A 260 23.54 -24.19 -7.81
CA GLU A 260 22.82 -23.31 -8.73
C GLU A 260 21.36 -23.75 -8.87
N SER A 261 21.08 -25.06 -9.01
CA SER A 261 19.72 -25.58 -9.19
C SER A 261 18.78 -25.27 -8.03
N LYS A 262 19.28 -25.31 -6.79
CA LYS A 262 18.52 -25.00 -5.58
C LYS A 262 18.21 -23.50 -5.49
N VAL A 263 19.19 -22.65 -5.81
CA VAL A 263 18.97 -21.19 -5.83
C VAL A 263 18.01 -20.80 -6.96
N VAL A 264 18.17 -21.38 -8.16
CA VAL A 264 17.30 -21.12 -9.31
C VAL A 264 15.84 -21.48 -9.01
N GLU A 265 15.58 -22.63 -8.38
CA GLU A 265 14.24 -23.02 -7.93
C GLU A 265 13.63 -22.01 -6.94
N GLN A 266 14.41 -21.55 -5.96
CA GLN A 266 13.98 -20.51 -5.00
C GLN A 266 13.71 -19.15 -5.66
N MET A 267 14.37 -18.83 -6.77
CA MET A 267 14.11 -17.58 -7.52
C MET A 267 12.92 -17.71 -8.46
N ILE A 268 12.63 -18.90 -8.99
CA ILE A 268 11.50 -19.16 -9.90
C ILE A 268 10.18 -19.33 -9.14
N LEU A 269 10.21 -19.91 -7.94
CA LEU A 269 9.01 -20.21 -7.14
C LEU A 269 7.92 -20.98 -7.93
N PRO A 270 8.25 -22.13 -8.58
CA PRO A 270 7.36 -22.81 -9.51
C PRO A 270 6.08 -23.38 -8.87
N ASP A 271 6.09 -23.62 -7.56
CA ASP A 271 4.93 -24.07 -6.77
C ASP A 271 3.98 -22.92 -6.36
N LEU A 272 4.37 -21.66 -6.60
CA LEU A 272 3.63 -20.45 -6.22
C LEU A 272 3.12 -19.65 -7.42
N VAL A 273 3.91 -19.57 -8.51
CA VAL A 273 3.58 -18.77 -9.69
C VAL A 273 3.73 -19.61 -10.96
N PRO A 274 2.71 -19.66 -11.84
CA PRO A 274 2.82 -20.30 -13.15
C PRO A 274 4.02 -19.78 -13.96
N ILE A 275 4.86 -20.69 -14.41
CA ILE A 275 6.09 -20.33 -15.11
C ILE A 275 5.80 -19.61 -16.43
N GLY A 276 6.39 -18.44 -16.61
CA GLY A 276 6.15 -17.56 -17.76
C GLY A 276 5.06 -16.51 -17.58
N GLU A 277 4.34 -16.46 -16.45
CA GLU A 277 3.26 -15.49 -16.25
C GLU A 277 3.78 -14.03 -16.16
N LEU A 278 3.11 -13.12 -16.88
CA LEU A 278 3.44 -11.69 -16.91
C LEU A 278 2.42 -10.90 -16.08
N HIS A 279 2.75 -10.53 -14.84
CA HIS A 279 1.86 -9.72 -14.00
C HIS A 279 2.05 -8.20 -14.24
N PRO A 280 1.08 -7.47 -14.83
CA PRO A 280 1.25 -6.06 -15.15
C PRO A 280 1.45 -5.18 -13.91
N GLY A 281 0.79 -5.50 -12.79
CA GLY A 281 0.94 -4.75 -11.54
C GLY A 281 2.33 -4.85 -10.91
N ARG A 282 3.02 -6.00 -11.05
CA ARG A 282 4.38 -6.16 -10.53
C ARG A 282 5.40 -5.42 -11.42
N TYR A 283 5.21 -5.47 -12.73
CA TYR A 283 5.96 -4.62 -13.66
C TYR A 283 5.70 -3.12 -13.43
N GLY A 284 4.47 -2.73 -13.05
CA GLY A 284 4.13 -1.37 -12.64
C GLY A 284 4.94 -0.89 -11.44
N ARG A 285 5.05 -1.69 -10.38
CA ARG A 285 5.90 -1.36 -9.21
C ARG A 285 7.38 -1.22 -9.57
N ILE A 286 7.89 -2.04 -10.50
CA ILE A 286 9.28 -1.91 -10.98
C ILE A 286 9.46 -0.62 -11.79
N ALA A 287 8.49 -0.25 -12.64
CA ALA A 287 8.50 1.02 -13.37
C ALA A 287 8.46 2.23 -12.42
N GLU A 288 7.61 2.19 -11.40
CA GLU A 288 7.50 3.20 -10.34
C GLU A 288 8.82 3.37 -9.57
N ILE A 289 9.46 2.27 -9.16
CA ILE A 289 10.78 2.32 -8.50
C ILE A 289 11.84 2.90 -9.45
N PHE A 290 11.89 2.49 -10.71
CA PHE A 290 12.82 3.09 -11.67
C PHE A 290 12.57 4.58 -11.90
N TYR A 291 11.32 5.04 -11.89
CA TYR A 291 10.99 6.46 -12.02
C TYR A 291 11.39 7.27 -10.79
N ARG A 292 11.03 6.78 -9.58
CA ARG A 292 11.37 7.41 -8.30
C ARG A 292 12.87 7.57 -8.10
N LEU A 293 13.66 6.66 -8.66
CA LEU A 293 15.13 6.65 -8.60
C LEU A 293 15.79 7.30 -9.83
N GLU A 294 15.04 8.06 -10.64
CA GLU A 294 15.49 8.76 -11.85
C GLU A 294 16.17 7.85 -12.92
N MET A 295 15.94 6.52 -12.84
CA MET A 295 16.46 5.52 -13.78
C MET A 295 15.57 5.34 -15.03
N SER A 296 14.31 5.79 -14.97
CA SER A 296 13.30 5.75 -16.04
C SER A 296 12.59 7.11 -16.16
N PRO A 297 12.27 7.59 -17.38
CA PRO A 297 11.49 8.81 -17.58
C PRO A 297 10.00 8.69 -17.24
N SER A 298 9.50 7.48 -16.93
CA SER A 298 8.09 7.24 -16.60
C SER A 298 7.91 6.15 -15.54
N ALA A 299 6.92 6.33 -14.67
CA ALA A 299 6.44 5.35 -13.70
C ALA A 299 5.49 4.29 -14.30
N GLU A 300 5.06 4.47 -15.55
CA GLU A 300 4.16 3.52 -16.21
C GLU A 300 4.92 2.47 -17.03
N VAL A 301 4.37 1.25 -17.10
CA VAL A 301 4.86 0.21 -18.00
C VAL A 301 4.55 0.63 -19.45
N PRO A 302 5.55 0.77 -20.35
CA PRO A 302 5.30 1.21 -21.72
C PRO A 302 4.35 0.28 -22.47
N LYS A 303 3.42 0.87 -23.25
CA LYS A 303 2.44 0.10 -24.03
C LYS A 303 3.14 -0.91 -24.95
N GLY A 304 2.59 -2.13 -25.03
CA GLY A 304 3.15 -3.22 -25.84
C GLY A 304 4.37 -3.93 -25.24
N PHE A 305 4.89 -3.51 -24.08
CA PHE A 305 6.06 -4.14 -23.45
C PHE A 305 5.83 -5.59 -22.99
N LEU A 306 4.63 -5.90 -22.49
CA LEU A 306 4.26 -7.25 -22.07
C LEU A 306 3.54 -7.94 -23.22
N TYR A 307 4.11 -9.04 -23.70
CA TYR A 307 3.51 -9.85 -24.74
C TYR A 307 2.16 -10.40 -24.29
N ARG A 308 1.19 -10.41 -25.20
CA ARG A 308 -0.12 -11.00 -24.99
C ARG A 308 -0.30 -12.10 -26.01
N SER A 309 -0.65 -13.28 -25.52
CA SER A 309 -0.90 -14.42 -26.38
C SER A 309 -2.22 -14.23 -27.10
N GLU A 310 -2.19 -14.10 -28.43
CA GLU A 310 -3.41 -14.15 -29.26
C GLU A 310 -4.00 -15.57 -29.33
N THR A 311 -3.42 -16.55 -28.62
CA THR A 311 -3.84 -17.96 -28.60
C THR A 311 -4.52 -18.40 -27.30
N ALA A 312 -5.11 -17.46 -26.56
CA ALA A 312 -6.41 -17.77 -25.96
C ALA A 312 -7.37 -18.20 -27.09
N PRO A 313 -8.23 -19.22 -26.92
CA PRO A 313 -9.05 -19.73 -28.03
C PRO A 313 -10.04 -18.66 -28.50
N ALA A 314 -9.67 -17.95 -29.58
CA ALA A 314 -10.51 -16.93 -30.20
C ALA A 314 -11.89 -17.53 -30.50
N VAL A 315 -12.92 -16.88 -29.94
CA VAL A 315 -14.27 -17.38 -30.02
C VAL A 315 -14.71 -17.38 -31.48
N LYS A 316 -14.99 -18.56 -32.04
CA LYS A 316 -15.47 -18.68 -33.42
C LYS A 316 -16.89 -18.16 -33.55
N LEU A 317 -17.00 -16.86 -33.80
CA LEU A 317 -18.23 -16.19 -34.21
C LEU A 317 -18.57 -16.56 -35.65
N THR A 318 -19.86 -16.61 -35.97
CA THR A 318 -20.32 -16.75 -37.36
C THR A 318 -20.12 -15.44 -38.11
N ALA A 319 -20.14 -15.50 -39.46
CA ALA A 319 -20.09 -14.29 -40.27
C ALA A 319 -21.26 -13.33 -39.97
N GLU A 320 -22.44 -13.88 -39.65
CA GLU A 320 -23.63 -13.12 -39.23
C GLU A 320 -23.42 -12.44 -37.87
N GLU A 321 -22.85 -13.15 -36.89
CA GLU A 321 -22.55 -12.59 -35.56
C GLU A 321 -21.48 -11.50 -35.63
N ARG A 322 -20.46 -11.66 -36.49
CA ARG A 322 -19.42 -10.65 -36.69
C ARG A 322 -19.98 -9.39 -37.35
N ALA A 323 -20.73 -9.55 -38.45
CA ALA A 323 -21.41 -8.44 -39.11
C ALA A 323 -22.43 -7.75 -38.18
N TRP A 324 -23.06 -8.48 -37.26
CA TRP A 324 -23.93 -7.91 -36.25
C TRP A 324 -23.16 -7.04 -35.24
N LEU A 325 -21.98 -7.48 -34.77
CA LEU A 325 -21.11 -6.68 -33.89
C LEU A 325 -20.58 -5.42 -34.61
N ASP A 326 -20.13 -5.56 -35.85
CA ASP A 326 -19.61 -4.44 -36.65
C ASP A 326 -20.70 -3.36 -36.88
N ALA A 327 -21.98 -3.76 -36.96
CA ALA A 327 -23.14 -2.87 -37.04
C ALA A 327 -23.54 -2.24 -35.68
N HIS A 328 -23.01 -2.72 -34.55
CA HIS A 328 -23.35 -2.26 -33.20
C HIS A 328 -22.09 -1.92 -32.36
N PRO A 329 -21.27 -0.93 -32.76
CA PRO A 329 -19.98 -0.64 -32.10
C PRO A 329 -20.10 -0.02 -30.70
N ALA A 330 -21.29 0.47 -30.29
CA ALA A 330 -21.49 1.22 -29.06
C ALA A 330 -22.25 0.43 -27.96
N ILE A 331 -21.88 -0.83 -27.75
CA ILE A 331 -22.52 -1.70 -26.75
C ILE A 331 -22.06 -1.30 -25.34
N ARG A 332 -23.01 -0.97 -24.46
CA ARG A 332 -22.75 -0.61 -23.06
C ARG A 332 -23.73 -1.31 -22.13
N PHE A 333 -23.20 -1.99 -21.12
CA PHE A 333 -23.99 -2.65 -20.08
C PHE A 333 -24.06 -1.78 -18.83
N GLY A 334 -25.26 -1.64 -18.26
CA GLY A 334 -25.45 -0.89 -17.03
C GLY A 334 -25.13 -1.71 -15.78
N TYR A 335 -24.67 -1.05 -14.71
CA TYR A 335 -24.55 -1.64 -13.37
C TYR A 335 -24.59 -0.56 -12.26
N SER A 336 -24.84 -0.98 -11.01
CA SER A 336 -24.83 -0.07 -9.86
C SER A 336 -23.52 -0.10 -9.06
N ASN A 337 -23.07 1.07 -8.60
CA ASN A 337 -21.92 1.22 -7.69
C ASN A 337 -22.21 0.79 -6.24
N ASP A 338 -23.46 0.42 -5.91
CA ASP A 338 -23.88 0.00 -4.57
C ASP A 338 -23.20 -1.32 -4.08
N PHE A 339 -22.58 -2.08 -5.00
CA PHE A 339 -22.16 -3.46 -4.77
C PHE A 339 -20.64 -3.67 -4.95
N GLN A 340 -19.83 -3.06 -4.08
CA GLN A 340 -18.38 -3.35 -4.00
C GLN A 340 -18.13 -4.75 -3.38
N PRO A 341 -17.18 -5.57 -3.88
CA PRO A 341 -16.23 -5.34 -4.97
C PRO A 341 -16.72 -5.77 -6.37
N ALA A 342 -18.01 -6.10 -6.57
CA ALA A 342 -18.50 -6.52 -7.88
C ALA A 342 -18.27 -5.43 -8.94
N LEU A 343 -18.50 -4.17 -8.56
CA LEU A 343 -17.97 -3.00 -9.28
C LEU A 343 -17.50 -1.95 -8.26
N ILE A 344 -16.40 -1.26 -8.57
CA ILE A 344 -15.80 -0.20 -7.76
C ILE A 344 -15.55 0.99 -8.68
N VAL A 345 -16.05 2.16 -8.28
CA VAL A 345 -15.80 3.43 -8.97
C VAL A 345 -14.89 4.30 -8.12
N GLN A 346 -13.79 4.75 -8.71
CA GLN A 346 -12.79 5.64 -8.09
C GLN A 346 -13.18 7.11 -8.30
N GLU A 347 -12.55 8.04 -7.55
CA GLU A 347 -12.92 9.47 -7.57
C GLU A 347 -12.75 10.14 -8.96
N GLU A 348 -11.91 9.57 -9.83
CA GLU A 348 -11.69 10.00 -11.23
C GLU A 348 -12.71 9.41 -12.23
N GLY A 349 -13.73 8.67 -11.77
CA GLY A 349 -14.66 7.94 -12.63
C GLY A 349 -14.10 6.64 -13.23
N ARG A 350 -12.85 6.29 -12.92
CA ARG A 350 -12.23 5.01 -13.31
C ARG A 350 -12.94 3.84 -12.61
N VAL A 351 -13.23 2.80 -13.38
CA VAL A 351 -13.98 1.61 -12.92
C VAL A 351 -13.07 0.39 -12.80
N SER A 352 -13.20 -0.35 -11.70
CA SER A 352 -12.52 -1.63 -11.43
C SER A 352 -13.47 -2.60 -10.69
N GLY A 353 -13.00 -3.79 -10.31
CA GLY A 353 -13.80 -4.81 -9.64
C GLY A 353 -14.10 -6.04 -10.50
N ILE A 354 -14.77 -7.04 -9.89
CA ILE A 354 -14.99 -8.38 -10.48
C ILE A 354 -15.65 -8.32 -11.86
N LEU A 355 -16.65 -7.44 -12.02
CA LEU A 355 -17.39 -7.27 -13.28
C LEU A 355 -16.58 -6.55 -14.36
N LYS A 356 -15.66 -5.66 -13.98
CA LYS A 356 -14.75 -5.00 -14.93
C LYS A 356 -13.74 -6.00 -15.47
N ASP A 357 -13.08 -6.74 -14.59
CA ASP A 357 -12.10 -7.76 -14.96
C ASP A 357 -12.74 -8.87 -15.81
N THR A 358 -13.97 -9.30 -15.46
CA THR A 358 -14.74 -10.28 -16.24
C THR A 358 -15.14 -9.73 -17.62
N LEU A 359 -15.53 -8.46 -17.72
CA LEU A 359 -15.90 -7.85 -19.01
C LEU A 359 -14.68 -7.61 -19.91
N ASP A 360 -13.52 -7.25 -19.33
CA ASP A 360 -12.26 -7.09 -20.05
C ASP A 360 -11.80 -8.43 -20.66
N LEU A 361 -11.87 -9.51 -19.87
CA LEU A 361 -11.56 -10.85 -20.35
C LEU A 361 -12.57 -11.31 -21.43
N LEU A 362 -13.85 -10.95 -21.29
CA LEU A 362 -14.86 -11.25 -22.30
C LEU A 362 -14.63 -10.47 -23.61
N ASN A 363 -14.24 -9.20 -23.51
CA ASN A 363 -13.84 -8.35 -24.63
C ASN A 363 -12.60 -8.89 -25.35
N GLU A 364 -11.60 -9.37 -24.61
CA GLU A 364 -10.41 -10.06 -25.15
C GLU A 364 -10.82 -11.28 -26.00
N ARG A 365 -11.68 -12.16 -25.46
CA ARG A 365 -12.06 -13.43 -26.13
C ARG A 365 -12.94 -13.22 -27.37
N LEU A 366 -13.69 -12.13 -27.43
CA LEU A 366 -14.59 -11.78 -28.54
C LEU A 366 -13.99 -10.78 -29.55
N GLY A 367 -12.89 -10.11 -29.19
CA GLY A 367 -12.33 -9.01 -29.97
C GLY A 367 -13.30 -7.82 -30.06
N THR A 368 -13.81 -7.38 -28.92
CA THR A 368 -14.83 -6.31 -28.77
C THR A 368 -14.40 -5.27 -27.73
N ASP A 369 -15.11 -4.14 -27.66
CA ASP A 369 -14.91 -3.08 -26.64
C ASP A 369 -16.25 -2.70 -25.99
N PHE A 370 -16.85 -3.65 -25.26
CA PHE A 370 -18.08 -3.42 -24.50
C PHE A 370 -17.81 -2.55 -23.28
N GLY A 371 -18.55 -1.44 -23.15
CA GLY A 371 -18.40 -0.49 -22.04
C GLY A 371 -19.33 -0.76 -20.85
N ILE A 372 -19.06 -0.09 -19.73
CA ILE A 372 -19.89 -0.11 -18.52
C ILE A 372 -20.53 1.27 -18.31
N ALA A 373 -21.84 1.32 -18.10
CA ALA A 373 -22.57 2.50 -17.66
C ALA A 373 -22.89 2.38 -16.16
N VAL A 374 -22.35 3.28 -15.35
CA VAL A 374 -22.57 3.30 -13.90
C VAL A 374 -23.69 4.28 -13.55
N THR A 375 -24.67 3.84 -12.78
CA THR A 375 -25.74 4.69 -12.23
C THR A 375 -26.32 4.06 -10.96
N ASP A 376 -27.32 4.66 -10.31
CA ASP A 376 -28.01 4.05 -9.17
C ASP A 376 -28.99 2.93 -9.61
N LEU A 377 -29.40 2.07 -8.67
CA LEU A 377 -30.26 0.92 -8.99
C LEU A 377 -31.66 1.29 -9.51
N GLU A 378 -32.20 2.47 -9.20
CA GLU A 378 -33.50 2.91 -9.72
C GLU A 378 -33.37 3.44 -11.14
N SER A 379 -32.40 4.31 -11.38
CA SER A 379 -32.05 4.84 -12.72
C SER A 379 -31.66 3.71 -13.66
N LEU A 380 -30.86 2.74 -13.22
CA LEU A 380 -30.49 1.55 -14.01
C LEU A 380 -31.73 0.79 -14.53
N ARG A 381 -32.77 0.65 -13.70
CA ARG A 381 -34.04 0.01 -14.09
C ARG A 381 -34.87 0.87 -15.05
N LYS A 382 -34.68 2.20 -15.07
CA LYS A 382 -35.30 3.09 -16.07
C LYS A 382 -34.53 2.97 -17.39
N MET A 383 -33.20 3.16 -17.37
CA MET A 383 -32.32 3.02 -18.54
C MET A 383 -32.51 1.68 -19.26
N ALA A 384 -32.59 0.55 -18.53
CA ALA A 384 -32.80 -0.77 -19.12
C ALA A 384 -34.17 -0.93 -19.79
N ARG A 385 -35.24 -0.35 -19.22
CA ARG A 385 -36.59 -0.37 -19.82
C ARG A 385 -36.72 0.57 -21.01
N ASN A 386 -36.05 1.73 -20.95
CA ASN A 386 -35.98 2.70 -22.04
C ASN A 386 -35.01 2.27 -23.16
N LYS A 387 -34.26 1.16 -22.97
CA LYS A 387 -33.25 0.63 -23.89
C LYS A 387 -32.04 1.58 -24.12
N GLU A 388 -31.77 2.43 -23.14
CA GLU A 388 -30.61 3.36 -23.10
C GLU A 388 -29.29 2.61 -22.81
N VAL A 389 -29.37 1.41 -22.23
CA VAL A 389 -28.27 0.46 -22.12
C VAL A 389 -28.58 -0.81 -22.92
N SER A 390 -27.54 -1.49 -23.41
CA SER A 390 -27.63 -2.76 -24.15
C SER A 390 -28.11 -3.91 -23.25
N GLY A 391 -27.91 -3.77 -21.95
CA GLY A 391 -28.26 -4.76 -20.93
C GLY A 391 -27.80 -4.34 -19.54
N ILE A 392 -27.90 -5.25 -18.57
CA ILE A 392 -27.36 -5.12 -17.22
C ILE A 392 -26.32 -6.21 -17.00
N LEU A 393 -25.13 -5.86 -16.48
CA LEU A 393 -24.00 -6.80 -16.35
C LEU A 393 -24.30 -7.99 -15.45
N SER A 394 -24.96 -7.79 -14.32
CA SER A 394 -25.18 -8.86 -13.36
C SER A 394 -26.53 -8.76 -12.66
N LEU A 395 -27.33 -9.80 -12.84
CA LEU A 395 -28.67 -10.01 -12.30
C LEU A 395 -28.84 -11.47 -11.91
N SER A 396 -29.76 -11.77 -10.99
CA SER A 396 -30.25 -13.15 -10.87
C SER A 396 -31.12 -13.51 -12.08
N PRO A 397 -31.21 -14.78 -12.50
CA PRO A 397 -32.05 -15.20 -13.63
C PRO A 397 -33.52 -14.74 -13.51
N ALA A 398 -34.08 -14.79 -12.30
CA ALA A 398 -35.43 -14.30 -12.02
C ALA A 398 -35.56 -12.76 -12.05
N ALA A 399 -34.47 -12.01 -11.87
CA ALA A 399 -34.47 -10.56 -12.04
C ALA A 399 -34.40 -10.14 -13.51
N ALA A 400 -33.63 -10.87 -14.35
CA ALA A 400 -33.60 -10.64 -15.79
C ALA A 400 -35.00 -10.79 -16.41
N GLY A 401 -35.71 -11.89 -16.08
CA GLY A 401 -37.09 -12.11 -16.55
C GLY A 401 -38.09 -11.02 -16.11
N ARG A 402 -37.97 -10.51 -14.87
CA ARG A 402 -38.82 -9.41 -14.36
C ARG A 402 -38.53 -8.05 -14.99
N LEU A 403 -37.35 -7.86 -15.59
CA LEU A 403 -36.97 -6.65 -16.31
C LEU A 403 -37.14 -6.77 -17.83
N ASP A 404 -37.78 -7.84 -18.30
CA ASP A 404 -37.99 -8.15 -19.72
C ASP A 404 -36.69 -8.38 -20.52
N LEU A 405 -35.62 -8.81 -19.83
CA LEU A 405 -34.30 -9.10 -20.42
C LEU A 405 -34.09 -10.61 -20.66
N ILE A 406 -33.31 -10.95 -21.68
CA ILE A 406 -32.83 -12.31 -21.94
C ILE A 406 -31.53 -12.51 -21.14
N GLY A 407 -31.49 -13.52 -20.28
CA GLY A 407 -30.28 -13.88 -19.52
C GLY A 407 -29.27 -14.66 -20.37
N THR A 408 -27.98 -14.39 -20.18
CA THR A 408 -26.87 -15.24 -20.63
C THR A 408 -26.72 -16.49 -19.75
N ALA A 409 -25.74 -17.33 -20.05
CA ALA A 409 -25.13 -18.24 -19.09
C ALA A 409 -24.55 -17.50 -17.88
N SER A 410 -24.34 -18.22 -16.77
CA SER A 410 -23.73 -17.68 -15.55
C SER A 410 -22.27 -17.26 -15.80
N HIS A 411 -21.95 -16.02 -15.42
CA HIS A 411 -20.61 -15.44 -15.55
C HIS A 411 -19.96 -15.16 -14.19
N ILE A 412 -20.76 -14.97 -13.14
CA ILE A 412 -20.31 -14.91 -11.75
C ILE A 412 -21.11 -15.93 -10.95
N ARG A 413 -20.39 -16.73 -10.17
CA ARG A 413 -20.94 -17.60 -9.14
C ARG A 413 -20.46 -17.10 -7.78
N THR A 414 -21.40 -16.92 -6.86
CA THR A 414 -21.12 -16.53 -5.47
C THR A 414 -21.84 -17.46 -4.50
N TYR A 415 -21.42 -17.44 -3.24
CA TYR A 415 -21.91 -18.33 -2.20
C TYR A 415 -22.41 -17.52 -1.00
N PRO A 416 -23.56 -17.87 -0.39
CA PRO A 416 -23.94 -17.34 0.91
C PRO A 416 -22.83 -17.60 1.93
N THR A 417 -22.51 -16.58 2.72
CA THR A 417 -21.44 -16.64 3.72
C THR A 417 -21.89 -15.96 5.00
N ILE A 418 -21.72 -16.67 6.11
CA ILE A 418 -21.89 -16.19 7.47
C ILE A 418 -20.53 -15.65 7.93
N PHE A 419 -20.50 -14.41 8.39
CA PHE A 419 -19.32 -13.73 8.95
C PHE A 419 -19.49 -13.56 10.47
N GLY A 420 -18.41 -13.70 11.23
CA GLY A 420 -18.37 -13.61 12.70
C GLY A 420 -17.07 -13.01 13.21
N ARG A 421 -16.89 -12.94 14.54
CA ARG A 421 -15.64 -12.51 15.16
C ARG A 421 -14.68 -13.68 15.38
N SER A 422 -13.38 -13.38 15.37
CA SER A 422 -12.29 -14.34 15.55
C SER A 422 -12.40 -15.04 16.90
N GLY A 423 -12.55 -16.36 16.88
CA GLY A 423 -12.70 -17.21 18.08
C GLY A 423 -14.13 -17.63 18.42
N GLU A 424 -15.16 -17.14 17.72
CA GLU A 424 -16.57 -17.49 17.99
C GLU A 424 -17.08 -18.69 17.16
N ALA A 425 -16.21 -19.44 16.49
CA ALA A 425 -16.58 -20.53 15.58
C ALA A 425 -16.22 -21.91 16.15
N ALA A 426 -17.23 -22.71 16.48
CA ALA A 426 -17.09 -24.14 16.78
C ALA A 426 -18.20 -25.02 16.18
N ASP A 427 -19.46 -24.55 16.12
CA ASP A 427 -20.61 -25.43 15.80
C ASP A 427 -21.58 -24.95 14.70
N ILE A 428 -21.37 -23.79 14.07
CA ILE A 428 -22.28 -23.28 13.01
C ILE A 428 -22.11 -24.07 11.70
N LYS A 429 -23.15 -24.81 11.30
CA LYS A 429 -23.19 -25.67 10.10
C LYS A 429 -24.25 -25.25 9.09
N GLY A 430 -25.25 -24.47 9.50
CA GLY A 430 -26.31 -23.95 8.65
C GLY A 430 -26.92 -22.64 9.14
N ILE A 431 -28.07 -22.26 8.55
CA ILE A 431 -28.85 -21.08 8.95
C ILE A 431 -29.73 -21.39 10.16
N GLU A 432 -30.12 -22.65 10.30
CA GLU A 432 -30.81 -23.25 11.44
C GLU A 432 -30.09 -23.01 12.79
N ASP A 433 -28.75 -23.06 12.79
CA ASP A 433 -27.92 -22.84 13.98
C ASP A 433 -27.86 -21.36 14.40
N LEU A 434 -28.33 -20.44 13.55
CA LEU A 434 -28.37 -19.00 13.83
C LEU A 434 -29.62 -18.55 14.61
N THR A 435 -30.56 -19.46 14.89
CA THR A 435 -31.83 -19.14 15.57
C THR A 435 -31.64 -18.53 16.97
N THR A 436 -30.60 -18.92 17.71
CA THR A 436 -30.28 -18.36 19.02
C THR A 436 -29.46 -17.07 19.00
N TYR A 437 -29.09 -16.56 17.82
CA TYR A 437 -28.12 -15.46 17.65
C TYR A 437 -28.71 -14.21 17.01
N ARG A 438 -28.13 -13.04 17.32
CA ARG A 438 -28.46 -11.77 16.63
C ARG A 438 -27.74 -11.74 15.29
N CYS A 439 -28.49 -11.67 14.20
CA CYS A 439 -27.97 -11.71 12.85
C CYS A 439 -28.28 -10.39 12.10
N ALA A 440 -27.38 -9.95 11.23
CA ALA A 440 -27.66 -8.88 10.28
C ALA A 440 -27.51 -9.33 8.82
N PHE A 441 -28.31 -8.78 7.91
CA PHE A 441 -28.10 -8.90 6.46
C PHE A 441 -28.66 -7.68 5.70
N VAL A 442 -28.28 -7.52 4.43
CA VAL A 442 -28.75 -6.40 3.59
C VAL A 442 -30.20 -6.64 3.14
N GLY A 443 -31.11 -5.84 3.69
CA GLY A 443 -32.54 -5.99 3.47
C GLY A 443 -32.97 -5.74 2.02
N GLY A 444 -34.04 -6.39 1.57
CA GLY A 444 -34.58 -6.20 0.21
C GLY A 444 -33.81 -6.91 -0.91
N MET A 445 -32.74 -7.65 -0.61
CA MET A 445 -32.14 -8.61 -1.52
C MET A 445 -32.97 -9.91 -1.54
N PRO A 446 -33.65 -10.27 -2.66
CA PRO A 446 -34.55 -11.43 -2.68
C PRO A 446 -33.85 -12.75 -2.31
N THR A 447 -32.58 -12.90 -2.66
CA THR A 447 -31.79 -14.10 -2.36
C THR A 447 -31.44 -14.23 -0.88
N MET A 448 -31.25 -13.11 -0.17
CA MET A 448 -30.98 -13.13 1.29
C MET A 448 -32.28 -13.29 2.08
N GLU A 449 -33.35 -12.59 1.70
CA GLU A 449 -34.67 -12.76 2.31
C GLU A 449 -35.15 -14.22 2.14
N ALA A 450 -34.95 -14.84 0.97
CA ALA A 450 -35.29 -16.25 0.73
C ALA A 450 -34.42 -17.24 1.52
N LEU A 451 -33.14 -16.92 1.76
CA LEU A 451 -32.23 -17.79 2.52
C LEU A 451 -32.62 -17.89 4.00
N VAL A 452 -33.14 -16.81 4.59
CA VAL A 452 -33.58 -16.78 5.99
C VAL A 452 -35.07 -17.10 6.17
N ALA A 453 -35.88 -17.03 5.11
CA ALA A 453 -37.34 -17.11 5.18
C ALA A 453 -37.89 -18.32 5.97
N SER A 454 -37.25 -19.50 5.87
CA SER A 454 -37.71 -20.71 6.57
C SER A 454 -37.49 -20.67 8.09
N HIS A 455 -36.66 -19.76 8.59
CA HIS A 455 -36.31 -19.63 10.01
C HIS A 455 -36.51 -18.19 10.53
N ALA A 456 -37.05 -17.28 9.71
CA ALA A 456 -37.12 -15.85 10.02
C ALA A 456 -37.94 -15.52 11.28
N ASP A 457 -38.98 -16.31 11.57
CA ASP A 457 -39.81 -16.17 12.78
C ASP A 457 -39.09 -16.63 14.07
N GLN A 458 -37.96 -17.32 13.94
CA GLN A 458 -37.17 -17.88 15.04
C GLN A 458 -35.82 -17.16 15.23
N MET A 459 -35.40 -16.32 14.28
CA MET A 459 -34.11 -15.63 14.29
C MET A 459 -34.23 -14.15 14.70
N SER A 460 -33.26 -13.65 15.47
CA SER A 460 -33.16 -12.21 15.78
C SER A 460 -32.48 -11.46 14.63
N ILE A 461 -33.27 -10.93 13.69
CA ILE A 461 -32.78 -10.37 12.41
C ILE A 461 -32.80 -8.83 12.37
N THR A 462 -31.64 -8.23 12.12
CA THR A 462 -31.47 -6.80 11.80
C THR A 462 -31.26 -6.60 10.29
N ARG A 463 -32.18 -5.88 9.63
CA ARG A 463 -32.04 -5.55 8.19
C ARG A 463 -31.27 -4.23 8.04
N VAL A 464 -30.08 -4.29 7.42
CA VAL A 464 -29.22 -3.12 7.14
C VAL A 464 -29.37 -2.65 5.69
N LYS A 465 -28.96 -1.40 5.41
CA LYS A 465 -28.99 -0.83 4.05
C LYS A 465 -27.76 -1.17 3.20
N THR A 466 -26.60 -1.38 3.83
CA THR A 466 -25.34 -1.66 3.14
C THR A 466 -24.53 -2.76 3.83
N VAL A 467 -23.64 -3.41 3.08
CA VAL A 467 -22.74 -4.46 3.60
C VAL A 467 -21.84 -3.92 4.71
N LEU A 468 -21.26 -2.73 4.53
CA LEU A 468 -20.40 -2.08 5.52
C LEU A 468 -21.15 -1.78 6.83
N GLN A 469 -22.43 -1.39 6.76
CA GLN A 469 -23.24 -1.17 7.96
C GLN A 469 -23.40 -2.48 8.76
N GLY A 470 -23.71 -3.59 8.09
CA GLY A 470 -23.85 -4.90 8.76
C GLY A 470 -22.55 -5.40 9.37
N LEU A 471 -21.43 -5.25 8.65
CA LEU A 471 -20.10 -5.63 9.17
C LEU A 471 -19.64 -4.75 10.33
N LYS A 472 -19.99 -3.45 10.36
CA LYS A 472 -19.72 -2.59 11.52
C LYS A 472 -20.51 -3.03 12.76
N LEU A 473 -21.81 -3.31 12.62
CA LEU A 473 -22.62 -3.83 13.73
C LEU A 473 -22.07 -5.16 14.29
N LEU A 474 -21.48 -6.00 13.42
CA LEU A 474 -20.80 -7.24 13.81
C LEU A 474 -19.48 -6.97 14.56
N HIS A 475 -18.66 -6.02 14.08
CA HIS A 475 -17.42 -5.60 14.73
C HIS A 475 -17.67 -4.99 16.11
N GLU A 476 -18.72 -4.17 16.23
CA GLU A 476 -19.16 -3.48 17.45
C GLU A 476 -19.85 -4.39 18.48
N GLY A 477 -20.12 -5.67 18.16
CA GLY A 477 -20.84 -6.60 19.04
C GLY A 477 -22.35 -6.38 19.14
N THR A 478 -22.91 -5.52 18.28
CA THR A 478 -24.36 -5.25 18.21
C THR A 478 -25.14 -6.42 17.58
N VAL A 479 -24.50 -7.14 16.65
CA VAL A 479 -24.94 -8.46 16.18
C VAL A 479 -23.83 -9.49 16.37
N ASP A 480 -24.21 -10.77 16.41
CA ASP A 480 -23.32 -11.91 16.60
C ASP A 480 -22.82 -12.46 15.27
N PHE A 481 -23.66 -12.43 14.23
CA PHE A 481 -23.28 -12.83 12.87
C PHE A 481 -23.79 -11.85 11.80
N PHE A 482 -23.08 -11.76 10.67
CA PHE A 482 -23.54 -11.08 9.47
C PHE A 482 -23.68 -12.08 8.30
N ILE A 483 -24.84 -12.13 7.67
CA ILE A 483 -25.14 -13.01 6.53
C ILE A 483 -25.01 -12.19 5.25
N GLY A 484 -24.16 -12.65 4.34
CA GLY A 484 -23.90 -11.99 3.06
C GLY A 484 -23.38 -12.95 2.00
N PHE A 485 -22.54 -12.43 1.11
CA PHE A 485 -21.88 -13.20 0.06
C PHE A 485 -20.38 -13.30 0.32
N SER A 486 -19.75 -14.34 -0.21
CA SER A 486 -18.32 -14.61 -0.03
C SER A 486 -17.42 -13.43 -0.45
N GLN A 487 -17.74 -12.69 -1.53
CA GLN A 487 -16.96 -11.50 -1.91
C GLN A 487 -17.04 -10.32 -0.92
N HIS A 488 -17.93 -10.35 0.08
CA HIS A 488 -18.00 -9.30 1.11
C HIS A 488 -16.78 -9.28 2.05
N ASN A 489 -15.94 -10.32 2.04
CA ASN A 489 -14.65 -10.32 2.73
C ASN A 489 -13.75 -9.13 2.32
N TYR A 490 -13.84 -8.68 1.06
CA TYR A 490 -13.21 -7.44 0.59
C TYR A 490 -13.54 -6.23 1.45
N VAL A 491 -14.79 -6.11 1.91
CA VAL A 491 -15.26 -4.96 2.68
C VAL A 491 -14.66 -4.97 4.09
N ILE A 492 -14.40 -6.16 4.65
CA ILE A 492 -13.67 -6.34 5.92
C ILE A 492 -12.24 -5.83 5.76
N LEU A 493 -11.51 -6.37 4.77
CA LEU A 493 -10.11 -6.05 4.50
C LEU A 493 -9.93 -4.55 4.18
N LYS A 494 -10.73 -4.01 3.26
CA LYS A 494 -10.66 -2.59 2.83
C LYS A 494 -10.90 -1.59 3.98
N ASN A 495 -11.72 -1.94 4.96
CA ASN A 495 -12.09 -1.03 6.05
C ASN A 495 -11.33 -1.32 7.36
N GLY A 496 -10.32 -2.22 7.34
CA GLY A 496 -9.52 -2.54 8.51
C GLY A 496 -10.33 -3.11 9.69
N LEU A 497 -11.42 -3.84 9.42
CA LEU A 497 -12.28 -4.44 10.45
C LEU A 497 -11.62 -5.70 11.03
N LEU A 498 -10.49 -5.50 11.71
CA LEU A 498 -9.65 -6.55 12.27
C LEU A 498 -10.43 -7.46 13.22
N GLY A 499 -10.13 -8.76 13.17
CA GLY A 499 -10.82 -9.77 13.97
C GLY A 499 -12.20 -10.17 13.45
N LEU A 500 -12.64 -9.71 12.28
CA LEU A 500 -13.78 -10.30 11.55
C LEU A 500 -13.32 -11.25 10.44
N GLY A 501 -14.12 -12.27 10.15
CA GLY A 501 -13.87 -13.19 9.05
C GLY A 501 -15.08 -14.08 8.70
N PRO A 502 -15.01 -14.85 7.61
CA PRO A 502 -16.02 -15.85 7.30
C PRO A 502 -15.98 -17.00 8.31
N VAL A 503 -17.15 -17.38 8.82
CA VAL A 503 -17.37 -18.52 9.74
C VAL A 503 -17.87 -19.74 8.97
N LEU A 504 -18.76 -19.54 8.00
CA LEU A 504 -19.28 -20.60 7.14
C LEU A 504 -19.63 -20.07 5.76
N THR A 505 -19.08 -20.68 4.71
CA THR A 505 -19.49 -20.46 3.31
C THR A 505 -20.30 -21.65 2.83
N MET A 506 -21.55 -21.40 2.42
CA MET A 506 -22.52 -22.43 1.98
C MET A 506 -22.28 -22.80 0.50
N THR A 507 -21.25 -23.60 0.25
CA THR A 507 -20.85 -24.00 -1.11
C THR A 507 -21.85 -24.91 -1.82
N ASP A 508 -22.78 -25.53 -1.07
CA ASP A 508 -23.91 -26.32 -1.58
C ASP A 508 -25.01 -25.46 -2.21
N ARG A 509 -25.03 -24.14 -1.96
CA ARG A 509 -26.06 -23.20 -2.45
C ARG A 509 -25.45 -22.10 -3.34
N PRO A 510 -24.86 -22.44 -4.51
CA PRO A 510 -24.32 -21.44 -5.41
C PRO A 510 -25.43 -20.49 -5.92
N ILE A 511 -25.08 -19.22 -6.00
CA ILE A 511 -25.91 -18.17 -6.58
C ILE A 511 -25.25 -17.75 -7.89
N ASP A 512 -25.88 -18.15 -8.99
CA ASP A 512 -25.48 -17.80 -10.34
C ASP A 512 -26.03 -16.44 -10.76
N ALA A 513 -25.17 -15.61 -11.35
CA ALA A 513 -25.52 -14.30 -11.90
C ALA A 513 -25.29 -14.26 -13.41
N VAL A 514 -26.25 -13.68 -14.13
CA VAL A 514 -26.30 -13.61 -15.59
C VAL A 514 -26.22 -12.17 -16.07
N MET A 515 -25.69 -11.95 -17.27
CA MET A 515 -25.86 -10.70 -17.99
C MET A 515 -27.28 -10.69 -18.57
N GLY A 516 -28.04 -9.62 -18.36
CA GLY A 516 -29.38 -9.46 -18.92
C GLY A 516 -29.35 -8.56 -20.15
N VAL A 517 -29.68 -9.09 -21.33
CA VAL A 517 -29.65 -8.38 -22.62
C VAL A 517 -31.07 -8.00 -23.07
N ARG A 518 -31.23 -6.86 -23.74
CA ARG A 518 -32.52 -6.45 -24.35
C ARG A 518 -33.07 -7.48 -25.34
N LYS A 519 -34.37 -7.77 -25.27
CA LYS A 519 -35.04 -8.83 -26.05
C LYS A 519 -34.96 -8.71 -27.57
N ASP A 520 -34.77 -7.51 -28.09
CA ASP A 520 -34.61 -7.23 -29.51
C ASP A 520 -33.18 -7.46 -30.03
N TRP A 521 -32.21 -7.79 -29.16
CA TRP A 521 -30.84 -8.19 -29.51
C TRP A 521 -30.49 -9.64 -29.10
N PRO A 522 -31.25 -10.67 -29.53
CA PRO A 522 -30.97 -12.06 -29.17
C PRO A 522 -29.62 -12.58 -29.70
N GLN A 523 -29.09 -12.01 -30.79
CA GLN A 523 -27.78 -12.35 -31.34
C GLN A 523 -26.65 -12.10 -30.33
N LEU A 524 -26.73 -10.98 -29.60
CA LEU A 524 -25.74 -10.62 -28.58
C LEU A 524 -25.68 -11.66 -27.44
N VAL A 525 -26.81 -12.29 -27.08
CA VAL A 525 -26.83 -13.38 -26.08
C VAL A 525 -26.04 -14.59 -26.58
N GLY A 526 -26.15 -14.94 -27.86
CA GLY A 526 -25.37 -16.00 -28.49
C GLY A 526 -23.86 -15.70 -28.46
N ILE A 527 -23.48 -14.48 -28.86
CA ILE A 527 -22.10 -13.99 -28.84
C ILE A 527 -21.52 -14.02 -27.41
N LEU A 528 -22.21 -13.41 -26.44
CA LEU A 528 -21.78 -13.39 -25.04
C LEU A 528 -21.65 -14.80 -24.47
N ASN A 529 -22.60 -15.72 -24.74
CA ASN A 529 -22.53 -17.10 -24.27
C ASN A 529 -21.30 -17.84 -24.81
N LYS A 530 -20.95 -17.65 -26.09
CA LYS A 530 -19.72 -18.22 -26.66
C LYS A 530 -18.46 -17.64 -26.01
N GLY A 531 -18.45 -16.34 -25.73
CA GLY A 531 -17.37 -15.68 -24.98
C GLY A 531 -17.24 -16.22 -23.56
N LEU A 532 -18.33 -16.26 -22.80
CA LEU A 532 -18.37 -16.79 -21.43
C LEU A 532 -17.97 -18.27 -21.36
N ALA A 533 -18.30 -19.08 -22.37
CA ALA A 533 -17.88 -20.47 -22.48
C ALA A 533 -16.37 -20.64 -22.74
N SER A 534 -15.68 -19.61 -23.24
CA SER A 534 -14.22 -19.61 -23.41
C SER A 534 -13.44 -19.17 -22.16
N ILE A 535 -14.14 -18.68 -21.13
CA ILE A 535 -13.57 -18.30 -19.83
C ILE A 535 -13.67 -19.50 -18.88
N THR A 536 -12.51 -20.07 -18.55
CA THR A 536 -12.35 -21.25 -17.68
C THR A 536 -12.71 -20.95 -16.22
N GLU A 537 -13.02 -21.99 -15.44
CA GLU A 537 -13.28 -21.84 -14.01
C GLU A 537 -12.06 -21.30 -13.25
N ALA A 538 -10.84 -21.66 -13.65
CA ALA A 538 -9.60 -21.12 -13.08
C ALA A 538 -9.46 -19.60 -13.30
N GLU A 539 -9.78 -19.10 -14.50
CA GLU A 539 -9.77 -17.65 -14.78
C GLU A 539 -10.86 -16.92 -13.96
N ARG A 540 -12.05 -17.52 -13.82
CA ARG A 540 -13.14 -16.98 -12.97
C ARG A 540 -12.72 -16.91 -11.50
N SER A 541 -12.12 -17.97 -10.97
CA SER A 541 -11.60 -18.01 -9.60
C SER A 541 -10.46 -17.02 -9.38
N ALA A 542 -9.52 -16.88 -10.33
CA ALA A 542 -8.42 -15.92 -10.24
C ALA A 542 -8.91 -14.47 -10.20
N ILE A 543 -9.93 -14.12 -10.99
CA ILE A 543 -10.60 -12.81 -10.90
C ILE A 543 -11.28 -12.67 -9.55
N LEU A 544 -12.02 -13.67 -9.07
CA LEU A 544 -12.75 -13.59 -7.81
C LEU A 544 -11.80 -13.43 -6.61
N ALA A 545 -10.80 -14.30 -6.49
CA ALA A 545 -9.79 -14.33 -5.42
C ALA A 545 -9.03 -13.00 -5.30
N ARG A 546 -8.64 -12.39 -6.44
CA ARG A 546 -8.01 -11.06 -6.51
C ARG A 546 -8.80 -9.99 -5.76
N TRP A 547 -10.13 -10.06 -5.82
CA TRP A 547 -11.02 -9.07 -5.22
C TRP A 547 -11.56 -9.50 -3.85
N SER A 548 -11.78 -10.78 -3.57
CA SER A 548 -12.25 -11.26 -2.25
C SER A 548 -11.16 -11.39 -1.20
N GLY A 549 -9.88 -11.44 -1.59
CA GLY A 549 -8.76 -11.72 -0.67
C GLY A 549 -8.85 -13.12 -0.04
N TYR A 550 -9.49 -14.04 -0.74
CA TYR A 550 -9.70 -15.44 -0.38
C TYR A 550 -10.13 -16.20 -1.65
N ASP A 551 -9.43 -17.27 -2.00
CA ASP A 551 -9.83 -18.11 -3.14
C ASP A 551 -10.96 -19.09 -2.76
N LEU A 552 -12.12 -18.91 -3.38
CA LEU A 552 -13.30 -19.73 -3.14
C LEU A 552 -13.20 -21.14 -3.75
N THR A 553 -12.21 -21.41 -4.61
CA THR A 553 -11.86 -22.78 -5.01
C THR A 553 -10.99 -23.54 -4.01
N VAL A 554 -10.54 -22.90 -2.92
CA VAL A 554 -9.82 -23.59 -1.81
C VAL A 554 -10.76 -24.47 -0.96
N ARG A 555 -12.08 -24.44 -1.18
CA ARG A 555 -12.89 -25.64 -0.94
C ARG A 555 -12.82 -26.60 -2.13
N LEU A 556 -11.64 -27.24 -2.26
CA LEU A 556 -11.47 -28.43 -3.10
C LEU A 556 -12.60 -29.44 -2.79
N PRO A 557 -13.14 -30.13 -3.83
CA PRO A 557 -14.13 -31.18 -3.61
C PRO A 557 -13.57 -32.24 -2.65
N PRO A 558 -14.43 -32.92 -1.87
CA PRO A 558 -13.99 -33.93 -0.91
C PRO A 558 -13.08 -34.95 -1.60
N VAL A 559 -11.98 -35.28 -0.92
CA VAL A 559 -10.88 -36.08 -1.47
C VAL A 559 -11.45 -37.35 -2.11
N SER A 560 -11.10 -37.60 -3.38
CA SER A 560 -11.59 -38.77 -4.10
C SER A 560 -10.94 -40.06 -3.57
N LEU A 561 -11.55 -40.62 -2.54
CA LEU A 561 -11.22 -41.92 -1.99
C LEU A 561 -11.69 -43.02 -2.94
N SER A 562 -10.85 -44.03 -3.16
CA SER A 562 -11.21 -45.23 -3.91
C SER A 562 -12.31 -46.02 -3.18
N PRO A 563 -13.03 -46.93 -3.86
CA PRO A 563 -14.04 -47.78 -3.19
C PRO A 563 -13.47 -48.53 -1.98
N GLU A 564 -12.25 -49.07 -2.10
CA GLU A 564 -11.52 -49.74 -1.02
C GLU A 564 -11.25 -48.81 0.16
N GLU A 565 -10.72 -47.60 -0.10
CA GLU A 565 -10.43 -46.59 0.93
C GLU A 565 -11.70 -46.13 1.65
N ARG A 566 -12.84 -46.02 0.94
CA ARG A 566 -14.15 -45.68 1.55
C ARG A 566 -14.66 -46.80 2.46
N THR A 567 -14.63 -48.05 2.00
CA THR A 567 -15.03 -49.21 2.82
C THR A 567 -14.10 -49.35 4.03
N TRP A 568 -12.80 -49.12 3.86
CA TRP A 568 -11.84 -49.11 4.95
C TRP A 568 -12.15 -48.00 5.96
N LEU A 569 -12.40 -46.77 5.51
CA LEU A 569 -12.68 -45.61 6.38
C LEU A 569 -13.88 -45.86 7.28
N VAL A 570 -15.00 -46.34 6.73
CA VAL A 570 -16.21 -46.66 7.51
C VAL A 570 -15.96 -47.73 8.59
N ASN A 571 -15.10 -48.72 8.31
CA ASN A 571 -14.82 -49.82 9.24
C ASN A 571 -13.74 -49.50 10.29
N ASN A 572 -13.04 -48.37 10.19
CA ASN A 572 -11.83 -48.09 10.97
C ASN A 572 -11.83 -46.75 11.72
N ILE A 573 -12.92 -45.98 11.71
CA ILE A 573 -13.07 -44.77 12.53
C ILE A 573 -13.57 -45.10 13.96
N PRO A 574 -13.18 -44.33 15.00
CA PRO A 574 -12.20 -43.24 14.97
C PRO A 574 -10.75 -43.75 15.02
N ILE A 575 -9.85 -43.05 14.32
CA ILE A 575 -8.40 -43.31 14.33
C ILE A 575 -7.81 -42.76 15.63
N ARG A 576 -6.98 -43.56 16.32
CA ARG A 576 -6.32 -43.14 17.56
C ARG A 576 -5.03 -42.39 17.26
N ILE A 577 -4.94 -41.17 17.76
CA ILE A 577 -3.84 -40.24 17.56
C ILE A 577 -3.05 -40.10 18.86
N GLY A 578 -1.82 -40.60 18.89
CA GLY A 578 -0.93 -40.41 20.02
C GLY A 578 -0.30 -39.02 19.98
N VAL A 579 -0.41 -38.27 21.07
CA VAL A 579 0.14 -36.92 21.21
C VAL A 579 0.97 -36.77 22.48
N ALA A 580 1.99 -35.92 22.45
CA ALA A 580 2.75 -35.50 23.61
C ALA A 580 2.97 -33.99 23.55
N ASP A 581 3.34 -33.36 24.68
CA ASP A 581 3.66 -31.93 24.71
C ASP A 581 4.91 -31.67 23.87
N PHE A 582 4.73 -30.96 22.75
CA PHE A 582 5.75 -30.77 21.74
C PHE A 582 5.56 -29.44 20.99
N PRO A 583 5.60 -28.31 21.70
CA PRO A 583 5.19 -27.02 21.15
C PRO A 583 6.25 -26.46 20.17
N PRO A 584 5.87 -25.61 19.21
CA PRO A 584 4.50 -25.17 18.88
C PRO A 584 3.73 -26.16 17.99
N PHE A 585 4.29 -27.34 17.70
CA PHE A 585 3.69 -28.34 16.82
C PHE A 585 2.50 -29.04 17.48
N VAL A 586 2.63 -29.44 18.75
CA VAL A 586 1.56 -29.97 19.61
C VAL A 586 1.63 -29.26 20.95
N ILE A 587 0.55 -28.60 21.36
CA ILE A 587 0.44 -27.87 22.63
C ILE A 587 -0.68 -28.54 23.43
N LEU A 588 -0.35 -29.05 24.62
CA LEU A 588 -1.33 -29.67 25.51
C LEU A 588 -1.92 -28.63 26.49
N GLY A 589 -3.20 -28.28 26.30
CA GLY A 589 -3.97 -27.43 27.22
C GLY A 589 -5.06 -28.22 27.97
N GLU A 590 -5.93 -27.52 28.71
CA GLU A 590 -7.08 -28.11 29.44
C GLU A 590 -8.24 -28.59 28.53
N GLY A 591 -7.93 -29.15 27.35
CA GLY A 591 -8.90 -29.51 26.32
C GLY A 591 -8.33 -30.42 25.23
N ARG A 592 -8.72 -30.18 23.96
CA ARG A 592 -8.10 -30.87 22.82
C ARG A 592 -6.66 -30.36 22.59
N PRO A 593 -5.73 -31.20 22.11
CA PRO A 593 -4.39 -30.73 21.71
C PRO A 593 -4.50 -29.68 20.61
N THR A 594 -3.78 -28.57 20.74
CA THR A 594 -3.70 -27.52 19.71
C THR A 594 -2.29 -27.47 19.10
N GLY A 595 -2.01 -26.55 18.19
CA GLY A 595 -0.71 -26.43 17.51
C GLY A 595 -0.76 -26.85 16.04
N LEU A 596 0.38 -26.72 15.35
CA LEU A 596 0.47 -26.93 13.90
C LEU A 596 0.01 -28.33 13.46
N PHE A 597 0.32 -29.37 14.23
CA PHE A 597 -0.11 -30.76 13.98
C PHE A 597 -1.63 -30.91 13.97
N SER A 598 -2.29 -30.38 15.00
CA SER A 598 -3.74 -30.46 15.14
C SER A 598 -4.45 -29.72 14.01
N ALA A 599 -3.94 -28.55 13.60
CA ALA A 599 -4.52 -27.78 12.49
C ALA A 599 -4.45 -28.54 11.15
N TYR A 600 -3.33 -29.25 10.87
CA TYR A 600 -3.26 -30.15 9.72
C TYR A 600 -4.25 -31.32 9.83
N LEU A 601 -4.39 -31.95 11.01
CA LEU A 601 -5.36 -33.04 11.21
C LEU A 601 -6.82 -32.56 11.06
N GLU A 602 -7.16 -31.36 11.54
CA GLU A 602 -8.52 -30.81 11.41
C GLU A 602 -8.91 -30.61 9.95
N LEU A 603 -8.01 -30.05 9.13
CA LEU A 603 -8.23 -29.98 7.67
C LEU A 603 -8.30 -31.37 7.03
N ILE A 604 -7.43 -32.32 7.39
CA ILE A 604 -7.49 -33.69 6.86
C ILE A 604 -8.82 -34.36 7.22
N ALA A 605 -9.36 -34.15 8.43
CA ALA A 605 -10.67 -34.64 8.85
C ALA A 605 -11.80 -34.05 7.98
N GLU A 606 -11.83 -32.72 7.78
CA GLU A 606 -12.82 -32.05 6.92
C GLU A 606 -12.77 -32.60 5.48
N ARG A 607 -11.57 -32.80 4.93
CA ARG A 607 -11.35 -33.17 3.51
C ARG A 607 -11.58 -34.65 3.21
N THR A 608 -11.36 -35.54 4.17
CA THR A 608 -11.40 -37.01 3.98
C THR A 608 -12.53 -37.72 4.73
N GLY A 609 -13.20 -37.05 5.67
CA GLY A 609 -14.20 -37.65 6.55
C GLY A 609 -13.62 -38.53 7.67
N LEU A 610 -12.30 -38.46 7.91
CA LEU A 610 -11.67 -39.12 9.06
C LEU A 610 -12.16 -38.53 10.39
N GLN A 611 -12.29 -39.39 11.40
CA GLN A 611 -12.56 -38.98 12.78
C GLN A 611 -11.39 -39.39 13.67
N PHE A 612 -10.96 -38.49 14.54
CA PHE A 612 -9.77 -38.66 15.38
C PHE A 612 -10.11 -38.72 16.86
N ARG A 613 -9.42 -39.59 17.59
CA ARG A 613 -9.42 -39.66 19.06
C ARG A 613 -8.00 -39.45 19.55
N TYR A 614 -7.77 -38.41 20.34
CA TYR A 614 -6.46 -38.10 20.91
C TYR A 614 -6.19 -38.92 22.18
N GLU A 615 -4.98 -39.46 22.30
CA GLU A 615 -4.48 -40.20 23.45
C GLU A 615 -3.13 -39.59 23.88
N VAL A 616 -3.04 -39.09 25.13
CA VAL A 616 -1.82 -38.44 25.63
C VAL A 616 -0.80 -39.50 26.03
N LEU A 617 0.34 -39.48 25.34
CA LEU A 617 1.44 -40.41 25.52
C LEU A 617 2.29 -40.00 26.73
N LYS A 618 2.61 -40.96 27.60
CA LYS A 618 3.41 -40.70 28.82
C LYS A 618 4.90 -40.51 28.53
N ARG A 619 5.37 -41.01 27.39
CA ARG A 619 6.77 -40.97 26.94
C ARG A 619 6.80 -40.85 25.41
N PHE A 620 7.60 -39.93 24.90
CA PHE A 620 7.70 -39.58 23.50
C PHE A 620 9.14 -39.13 23.22
N PRO A 621 9.74 -39.41 22.04
CA PRO A 621 9.12 -40.01 20.85
C PRO A 621 9.36 -41.52 20.65
N SER A 622 10.33 -42.13 21.34
CA SER A 622 10.85 -43.45 20.94
C SER A 622 10.05 -44.67 21.40
N GLU A 623 9.50 -44.64 22.62
CA GLU A 623 8.64 -45.73 23.10
C GLU A 623 7.33 -45.74 22.28
N ALA A 624 6.75 -44.57 22.02
CA ALA A 624 5.57 -44.42 21.16
C ALA A 624 5.77 -44.93 19.72
N LEU A 625 6.96 -44.72 19.13
CA LEU A 625 7.28 -45.25 17.81
C LEU A 625 7.36 -46.79 17.81
N GLU A 626 7.93 -47.38 18.86
CA GLU A 626 8.03 -48.84 19.01
C GLU A 626 6.66 -49.49 19.31
N GLU A 627 5.82 -48.86 20.15
CA GLU A 627 4.44 -49.30 20.38
C GLU A 627 3.59 -49.25 19.09
N LEU A 628 3.79 -48.22 18.25
CA LEU A 628 3.17 -48.10 16.93
C LEU A 628 3.71 -49.15 15.96
N ARG A 629 5.02 -49.47 15.99
CA ARG A 629 5.63 -50.55 15.19
C ARG A 629 5.10 -51.93 15.56
N GLN A 630 4.91 -52.19 16.86
CA GLN A 630 4.37 -53.46 17.38
C GLN A 630 2.83 -53.58 17.25
N GLY A 631 2.14 -52.53 16.79
CA GLY A 631 0.68 -52.50 16.66
C GLY A 631 -0.09 -52.38 17.98
N LEU A 632 0.62 -52.19 19.10
CA LEU A 632 0.07 -52.11 20.46
C LEU A 632 -0.34 -50.69 20.88
N GLY A 633 0.23 -49.68 20.22
CA GLY A 633 0.02 -48.26 20.52
C GLY A 633 -1.06 -47.57 19.66
N PRO A 634 -0.96 -46.24 19.48
CA PRO A 634 -1.86 -45.45 18.63
C PRO A 634 -1.73 -45.82 17.14
N ASP A 635 -2.68 -45.39 16.32
CA ASP A 635 -2.70 -45.66 14.89
C ASP A 635 -1.87 -44.65 14.07
N LEU A 636 -1.66 -43.45 14.64
CA LEU A 636 -0.82 -42.38 14.10
C LEU A 636 -0.21 -41.51 15.22
N ILE A 637 1.02 -40.99 15.00
CA ILE A 637 1.69 -39.99 15.85
C ILE A 637 2.39 -38.90 15.01
N PRO A 638 2.61 -37.68 15.54
CA PRO A 638 3.56 -36.74 14.94
C PRO A 638 4.98 -37.29 15.05
N TYR A 639 5.81 -37.15 14.01
CA TYR A 639 7.19 -37.63 14.07
C TYR A 639 8.14 -36.90 13.11
N PHE A 640 9.31 -36.50 13.61
CA PHE A 640 10.40 -35.99 12.78
C PHE A 640 11.20 -37.15 12.17
N LYS A 641 11.21 -37.26 10.84
CA LYS A 641 11.92 -38.34 10.14
C LYS A 641 13.43 -38.23 10.41
N GLY A 642 14.09 -39.37 10.68
CA GLY A 642 15.51 -39.43 11.02
C GLY A 642 15.83 -39.15 12.49
N MET A 643 14.81 -38.91 13.32
CA MET A 643 15.01 -38.60 14.75
C MET A 643 15.55 -39.78 15.56
N THR A 644 15.40 -41.05 15.15
CA THR A 644 15.94 -42.19 15.93
C THR A 644 16.78 -43.19 15.14
N GLY A 645 16.83 -43.10 13.80
CA GLY A 645 17.56 -44.05 12.94
C GLY A 645 16.94 -45.45 12.90
N ARG A 646 15.73 -45.61 13.47
CA ARG A 646 14.98 -46.88 13.59
C ARG A 646 13.66 -46.84 12.81
N GLU A 647 13.58 -46.00 11.77
CA GLU A 647 12.39 -45.79 10.95
C GLU A 647 12.10 -46.95 9.97
N GLN A 648 12.80 -48.09 10.06
CA GLN A 648 12.52 -49.28 9.27
C GLN A 648 11.18 -49.92 9.70
N ASP A 649 10.45 -50.44 8.72
CA ASP A 649 9.14 -51.10 8.88
C ASP A 649 8.00 -50.22 9.42
N ILE A 650 8.10 -48.88 9.31
CA ILE A 650 7.02 -47.93 9.68
C ILE A 650 6.57 -47.12 8.46
N LEU A 651 5.26 -46.83 8.36
CA LEU A 651 4.70 -46.02 7.29
C LEU A 651 4.77 -44.53 7.64
N PHE A 652 5.29 -43.73 6.73
CA PHE A 652 5.31 -42.28 6.84
C PHE A 652 4.53 -41.64 5.70
N THR A 653 3.88 -40.52 5.99
CA THR A 653 3.32 -39.63 4.97
C THR A 653 4.42 -38.81 4.29
N LYS A 654 4.03 -38.02 3.29
CA LYS A 654 4.77 -36.82 2.89
C LYS A 654 5.01 -35.91 4.12
N PRO A 655 6.15 -35.21 4.20
CA PRO A 655 6.37 -34.20 5.25
C PRO A 655 5.46 -32.98 5.02
N TYR A 656 4.92 -32.42 6.09
CA TYR A 656 4.00 -31.28 6.05
C TYR A 656 4.53 -30.03 6.78
N ALA A 657 5.60 -30.17 7.56
CA ALA A 657 6.38 -29.06 8.10
C ALA A 657 7.86 -29.41 8.13
N GLN A 658 8.72 -28.40 8.20
CA GLN A 658 10.16 -28.55 8.36
C GLN A 658 10.67 -27.53 9.39
N SER A 659 11.75 -27.87 10.10
CA SER A 659 12.36 -26.99 11.10
C SER A 659 13.88 -27.14 11.09
N PRO A 660 14.65 -26.05 10.96
CA PRO A 660 16.11 -26.11 11.00
C PRO A 660 16.67 -26.62 12.34
N SER A 661 17.77 -27.37 12.26
CA SER A 661 18.57 -27.74 13.43
C SER A 661 19.57 -26.62 13.74
N VAL A 662 19.49 -26.01 14.93
CA VAL A 662 20.28 -24.83 15.32
C VAL A 662 21.05 -25.03 16.62
N ILE A 663 22.08 -24.20 16.81
CA ILE A 663 22.87 -24.14 18.04
C ILE A 663 22.29 -23.03 18.94
N PHE A 664 22.02 -23.37 20.19
CA PHE A 664 21.64 -22.46 21.27
C PHE A 664 22.82 -22.29 22.25
N SER A 665 23.07 -21.06 22.70
CA SER A 665 24.09 -20.75 23.72
C SER A 665 23.55 -19.76 24.76
N LYS A 666 24.26 -19.57 25.88
CA LYS A 666 24.05 -18.39 26.72
C LYS A 666 24.43 -17.11 25.98
N GLN A 667 23.75 -16.00 26.29
CA GLN A 667 24.05 -14.69 25.75
C GLN A 667 25.46 -14.22 26.13
N ASP A 668 25.84 -14.42 27.39
CA ASP A 668 27.16 -14.09 27.97
C ASP A 668 28.19 -15.24 27.84
N GLY A 669 27.89 -16.24 27.01
CA GLY A 669 28.78 -17.39 26.76
C GLY A 669 29.84 -17.12 25.68
N PRO A 670 30.79 -18.05 25.47
CA PRO A 670 31.72 -18.00 24.34
C PRO A 670 30.97 -17.85 23.02
N LEU A 671 31.56 -17.14 22.06
CA LEU A 671 30.99 -17.02 20.72
C LEU A 671 31.11 -18.36 20.00
N PHE A 672 29.97 -18.92 19.59
CA PHE A 672 29.88 -20.04 18.66
C PHE A 672 29.15 -19.54 17.42
N THR A 673 29.50 -20.04 16.24
CA THR A 673 28.90 -19.65 14.96
C THR A 673 28.68 -20.85 14.04
N VAL A 674 29.53 -21.87 14.16
CA VAL A 674 29.46 -23.15 13.44
C VAL A 674 29.63 -24.34 14.40
N LEU A 675 29.45 -25.56 13.90
CA LEU A 675 29.50 -26.78 14.72
C LEU A 675 30.93 -27.06 15.25
N GLU A 676 31.94 -26.69 14.46
CA GLU A 676 33.36 -26.80 14.77
C GLU A 676 33.76 -26.01 16.03
N ASP A 677 33.10 -24.87 16.30
CA ASP A 677 33.38 -24.01 17.47
C ASP A 677 33.05 -24.70 18.81
N LEU A 678 32.33 -25.82 18.76
CA LEU A 678 31.95 -26.64 19.92
C LEU A 678 32.98 -27.73 20.27
N SER A 679 34.11 -27.80 19.55
CA SER A 679 35.23 -28.70 19.86
C SER A 679 35.64 -28.62 21.33
N GLY A 680 35.72 -29.78 22.01
CA GLY A 680 36.05 -29.86 23.44
C GLY A 680 35.03 -29.22 24.40
N LYS A 681 33.84 -28.81 23.93
CA LYS A 681 32.75 -28.29 24.76
C LYS A 681 31.77 -29.41 25.13
N VAL A 682 31.05 -29.21 26.22
CA VAL A 682 29.93 -30.08 26.61
C VAL A 682 28.66 -29.57 25.94
N VAL A 683 28.08 -30.35 25.03
CA VAL A 683 26.92 -29.98 24.20
C VAL A 683 25.70 -30.82 24.55
N GLY A 684 24.56 -30.18 24.78
CA GLY A 684 23.29 -30.84 25.04
C GLY A 684 22.58 -31.31 23.77
N LEU A 685 22.04 -32.53 23.81
CA LEU A 685 21.16 -33.11 22.80
C LEU A 685 20.02 -33.89 23.48
N THR A 686 18.85 -33.93 22.85
CA THR A 686 17.69 -34.71 23.33
C THR A 686 17.83 -36.21 23.00
N LYS A 687 17.13 -37.12 23.69
CA LYS A 687 17.11 -38.57 23.46
C LYS A 687 15.80 -39.08 22.84
N PRO A 688 15.86 -40.24 22.16
CA PRO A 688 16.98 -40.69 21.35
C PRO A 688 17.00 -39.87 20.05
N SER A 689 18.18 -39.76 19.44
CA SER A 689 18.46 -38.67 18.51
C SER A 689 19.41 -39.10 17.40
N GLY A 690 18.95 -38.99 16.16
CA GLY A 690 19.80 -39.06 14.97
C GLY A 690 20.83 -37.92 14.93
N LEU A 691 20.54 -36.77 15.56
CA LEU A 691 21.51 -35.69 15.73
C LEU A 691 22.70 -36.12 16.59
N HIS A 692 22.52 -37.00 17.57
CA HIS A 692 23.63 -37.52 18.39
C HIS A 692 24.60 -38.35 17.56
N GLU A 693 24.09 -39.23 16.70
CA GLU A 693 24.94 -39.97 15.76
C GLU A 693 25.56 -39.06 14.70
N ALA A 694 24.82 -38.06 14.20
CA ALA A 694 25.33 -37.11 13.22
C ALA A 694 26.46 -36.22 13.78
N VAL A 695 26.28 -35.68 15.00
CA VAL A 695 27.27 -34.86 15.70
C VAL A 695 28.53 -35.67 16.01
N ILE A 696 28.41 -36.89 16.57
CA ILE A 696 29.58 -37.73 16.85
C ILE A 696 30.30 -38.18 15.56
N ARG A 697 29.56 -38.41 14.47
CA ARG A 697 30.14 -38.80 13.17
C ARG A 697 30.88 -37.65 12.50
N ALA A 698 30.38 -36.43 12.63
CA ALA A 698 31.01 -35.23 12.06
C ALA A 698 32.17 -34.72 12.94
N HIS A 699 32.00 -34.70 14.26
CA HIS A 699 32.94 -34.14 15.24
C HIS A 699 33.03 -35.02 16.50
N PRO A 700 33.86 -36.08 16.51
CA PRO A 700 34.00 -37.01 17.63
C PRO A 700 34.67 -36.38 18.87
N ASP A 701 35.18 -35.16 18.75
CA ASP A 701 35.82 -34.32 19.77
C ASP A 701 34.83 -33.44 20.56
N ILE A 702 33.55 -33.41 20.18
CA ILE A 702 32.47 -32.75 20.93
C ILE A 702 31.97 -33.68 22.06
N SER A 703 31.96 -33.19 23.30
CA SER A 703 31.47 -33.97 24.45
C SER A 703 29.96 -33.86 24.57
N VAL A 704 29.21 -34.82 24.01
CA VAL A 704 27.74 -34.80 24.07
C VAL A 704 27.20 -35.22 25.45
N ARG A 705 26.20 -34.47 25.94
CA ARG A 705 25.34 -34.83 27.08
C ARG A 705 23.89 -34.98 26.63
N LEU A 706 23.27 -36.10 27.00
CA LEU A 706 21.95 -36.48 26.52
C LEU A 706 20.84 -36.23 27.57
N PHE A 707 19.75 -35.57 27.15
CA PHE A 707 18.57 -35.19 27.95
C PHE A 707 17.30 -35.84 27.42
N ASP A 708 16.25 -36.00 28.23
CA ASP A 708 15.06 -36.72 27.78
C ASP A 708 14.06 -35.79 27.05
N THR A 709 14.16 -34.47 27.22
CA THR A 709 13.41 -33.46 26.44
C THR A 709 14.28 -32.28 25.99
N GLU A 710 13.84 -31.54 24.98
CA GLU A 710 14.50 -30.29 24.56
C GLU A 710 14.39 -29.19 25.63
N ARG A 711 13.27 -29.15 26.38
CA ARG A 711 13.09 -28.29 27.56
C ARG A 711 14.15 -28.57 28.62
N GLU A 712 14.47 -29.83 28.92
CA GLU A 712 15.55 -30.20 29.85
C GLU A 712 16.94 -29.80 29.33
N SER A 713 17.20 -29.91 28.02
CA SER A 713 18.49 -29.53 27.42
C SER A 713 18.70 -28.02 27.48
N LEU A 714 17.67 -27.23 27.13
CA LEU A 714 17.70 -25.77 27.22
C LEU A 714 17.76 -25.30 28.69
N GLN A 715 17.05 -25.95 29.61
CA GLN A 715 17.19 -25.69 31.04
C GLN A 715 18.60 -26.03 31.56
N ALA A 716 19.23 -27.10 31.06
CA ALA A 716 20.62 -27.43 31.39
C ALA A 716 21.61 -26.37 30.88
N LEU A 717 21.31 -25.76 29.74
CA LEU A 717 22.08 -24.64 29.18
C LEU A 717 21.88 -23.38 30.02
N GLU A 718 20.64 -23.05 30.39
CA GLU A 718 20.27 -21.95 31.29
C GLU A 718 21.00 -22.07 32.64
N GLU A 719 20.95 -23.25 33.27
CA GLU A 719 21.63 -23.52 34.53
C GLU A 719 23.17 -23.62 34.40
N GLY A 720 23.73 -23.55 33.18
CA GLY A 720 25.17 -23.63 32.93
C GLY A 720 25.78 -25.02 33.11
N ARG A 721 24.97 -26.09 33.11
CA ARG A 721 25.41 -27.50 33.19
C ARG A 721 25.98 -28.03 31.86
N ILE A 722 25.80 -27.29 30.78
CA ILE A 722 26.34 -27.51 29.43
C ILE A 722 26.71 -26.15 28.81
N HIS A 723 27.53 -26.14 27.74
CA HIS A 723 28.04 -24.92 27.11
C HIS A 723 27.19 -24.45 25.92
N ALA A 724 26.59 -25.38 25.20
CA ALA A 724 25.65 -25.16 24.11
C ALA A 724 24.62 -26.29 24.08
N SER A 725 23.47 -26.08 23.46
CA SER A 725 22.48 -27.11 23.15
C SER A 725 22.21 -27.09 21.65
N ILE A 726 22.14 -28.24 20.99
CA ILE A 726 21.72 -28.33 19.59
C ILE A 726 20.29 -28.87 19.56
N GLY A 727 19.42 -28.18 18.83
CA GLY A 727 17.98 -28.43 18.91
C GLY A 727 17.20 -27.93 17.70
N ASN A 728 15.88 -28.01 17.80
CA ASN A 728 14.93 -27.62 16.77
C ASN A 728 14.63 -26.11 16.91
N LEU A 729 14.85 -25.33 15.86
CA LEU A 729 14.70 -23.87 15.90
C LEU A 729 13.32 -23.43 16.45
N ASN A 730 12.24 -24.00 15.93
CA ASN A 730 10.88 -23.61 16.30
C ASN A 730 10.52 -24.04 17.73
N VAL A 731 10.91 -25.26 18.14
CA VAL A 731 10.66 -25.76 19.52
C VAL A 731 11.46 -24.94 20.53
N GLY A 732 12.76 -24.78 20.30
CA GLY A 732 13.63 -24.06 21.23
C GLY A 732 13.30 -22.56 21.33
N THR A 733 12.93 -21.91 20.21
CA THR A 733 12.46 -20.51 20.25
C THR A 733 11.18 -20.38 21.07
N TYR A 734 10.21 -21.27 20.87
CA TYR A 734 8.98 -21.28 21.66
C TYR A 734 9.27 -21.49 23.15
N LEU A 735 10.08 -22.49 23.49
CA LEU A 735 10.41 -22.81 24.88
C LEU A 735 11.17 -21.67 25.58
N ILE A 736 12.11 -21.01 24.91
CA ILE A 736 12.84 -19.85 25.43
C ILE A 736 11.87 -18.70 25.78
N LEU A 737 10.90 -18.43 24.89
CA LEU A 737 9.88 -17.39 25.11
C LEU A 737 8.88 -17.77 26.20
N GLU A 738 8.35 -19.00 26.17
CA GLU A 738 7.39 -19.53 27.14
C GLU A 738 7.95 -19.50 28.57
N ASN A 739 9.21 -19.90 28.74
CA ASN A 739 9.86 -20.04 30.06
C ASN A 739 10.60 -18.76 30.49
N GLY A 740 10.62 -17.71 29.65
CA GLY A 740 11.25 -16.43 29.95
C GLY A 740 12.78 -16.49 30.04
N TRP A 741 13.42 -17.43 29.35
CA TRP A 741 14.87 -17.64 29.35
C TRP A 741 15.62 -16.61 28.49
N SER A 742 15.47 -15.33 28.83
CA SER A 742 16.04 -14.18 28.10
C SER A 742 17.57 -14.18 28.02
N ASN A 743 18.25 -15.01 28.80
CA ASN A 743 19.70 -15.23 28.78
C ASN A 743 20.17 -16.29 27.77
N LEU A 744 19.26 -16.91 27.01
CA LEU A 744 19.56 -17.85 25.94
C LEU A 744 19.39 -17.20 24.55
N LYS A 745 20.31 -17.50 23.62
CA LYS A 745 20.29 -17.03 22.24
C LYS A 745 20.49 -18.17 21.24
N ILE A 746 19.94 -17.99 20.04
CA ILE A 746 20.30 -18.79 18.86
C ILE A 746 21.59 -18.17 18.30
N VAL A 747 22.62 -18.99 18.07
CA VAL A 747 23.93 -18.53 17.58
C VAL A 747 24.19 -18.85 16.11
N GLY A 748 23.56 -19.88 15.56
CA GLY A 748 23.70 -20.21 14.14
C GLY A 748 23.04 -21.54 13.75
N PRO A 749 22.95 -21.83 12.44
CA PRO A 749 22.57 -23.15 11.96
C PRO A 749 23.64 -24.19 12.37
N SER A 750 23.21 -25.38 12.75
CA SER A 750 24.13 -26.45 13.18
C SER A 750 24.89 -27.14 12.04
N GLY A 751 24.57 -26.82 10.77
CA GLY A 751 25.10 -27.53 9.60
C GLY A 751 24.53 -28.95 9.40
N LEU A 752 23.70 -29.43 10.32
CA LEU A 752 23.00 -30.71 10.25
C LEU A 752 21.72 -30.59 9.40
N GLU A 753 21.16 -31.72 8.97
CA GLU A 753 19.94 -31.76 8.17
C GLU A 753 18.72 -31.13 8.91
N ASP A 754 17.84 -30.50 8.13
CA ASP A 754 16.58 -29.95 8.62
C ASP A 754 15.63 -31.07 9.06
N GLN A 755 14.95 -30.86 10.19
CA GLN A 755 14.02 -31.84 10.73
C GLN A 755 12.70 -31.79 9.95
N MET A 756 12.39 -32.85 9.22
CA MET A 756 11.16 -32.96 8.41
C MET A 756 10.03 -33.65 9.19
N LEU A 757 8.97 -32.91 9.51
CA LEU A 757 7.83 -33.40 10.28
C LEU A 757 6.84 -34.13 9.38
N SER A 758 6.54 -35.38 9.73
CA SER A 758 5.62 -36.26 9.02
C SER A 758 4.63 -36.90 10.00
N PHE A 759 3.59 -37.56 9.48
CA PHE A 759 2.78 -38.47 10.28
C PHE A 759 3.41 -39.86 10.22
N ALA A 760 3.77 -40.41 11.37
CA ALA A 760 4.13 -41.83 11.49
C ALA A 760 2.85 -42.64 11.70
N ILE A 761 2.68 -43.71 10.92
CA ILE A 761 1.44 -44.48 10.78
C ILE A 761 1.75 -45.97 10.96
N ARG A 762 0.84 -46.67 11.64
CA ARG A 762 0.97 -48.11 11.93
C ARG A 762 1.26 -48.94 10.66
N PRO A 763 2.18 -49.92 10.69
CA PRO A 763 2.63 -50.61 9.47
C PRO A 763 1.54 -51.40 8.74
N ASP A 764 0.57 -51.93 9.50
CA ASP A 764 -0.59 -52.67 9.03
C ASP A 764 -1.76 -51.77 8.56
N ARG A 765 -1.52 -50.45 8.42
CA ARG A 765 -2.54 -49.45 8.05
C ARG A 765 -2.17 -48.66 6.76
N PRO A 766 -1.82 -49.32 5.64
CA PRO A 766 -1.41 -48.63 4.41
C PRO A 766 -2.53 -47.79 3.76
N GLU A 767 -3.80 -48.10 4.00
CA GLU A 767 -4.94 -47.28 3.57
C GLU A 767 -4.95 -45.94 4.32
N LEU A 768 -4.68 -45.94 5.63
CA LEU A 768 -4.64 -44.72 6.44
C LEU A 768 -3.59 -43.75 5.90
N ARG A 769 -2.40 -44.27 5.57
CA ARG A 769 -1.32 -43.49 4.94
C ARG A 769 -1.80 -42.88 3.62
N ARG A 770 -2.43 -43.66 2.73
CA ARG A 770 -2.94 -43.15 1.44
C ARG A 770 -4.02 -42.07 1.60
N ILE A 771 -4.95 -42.26 2.54
CA ILE A 771 -6.02 -41.30 2.84
C ILE A 771 -5.42 -39.98 3.35
N ILE A 772 -4.43 -40.05 4.25
CA ILE A 772 -3.78 -38.88 4.83
C ILE A 772 -2.84 -38.17 3.82
N ASP A 773 -2.08 -38.91 3.00
CA ASP A 773 -1.30 -38.32 1.90
C ASP A 773 -2.20 -37.55 0.92
N LYS A 774 -3.38 -38.09 0.57
CA LYS A 774 -4.37 -37.38 -0.25
C LYS A 774 -5.00 -36.17 0.48
N GLY A 775 -5.18 -36.26 1.79
CA GLY A 775 -5.60 -35.14 2.63
C GLY A 775 -4.58 -34.01 2.60
N LEU A 776 -3.29 -34.31 2.78
CA LEU A 776 -2.19 -33.36 2.67
C LEU A 776 -2.07 -32.73 1.28
N ASP A 777 -2.27 -33.52 0.22
CA ASP A 777 -2.30 -33.04 -1.16
C ASP A 777 -3.49 -32.09 -1.44
N SER A 778 -4.54 -32.14 -0.62
CA SER A 778 -5.69 -31.22 -0.69
C SER A 778 -5.55 -29.95 0.16
N ILE A 779 -4.46 -29.77 0.91
CA ILE A 779 -4.21 -28.56 1.70
C ILE A 779 -3.35 -27.59 0.87
N SER A 780 -3.97 -26.48 0.47
CA SER A 780 -3.40 -25.43 -0.37
C SER A 780 -2.22 -24.71 0.30
N LEU A 781 -1.38 -24.09 -0.53
CA LEU A 781 -0.19 -23.38 -0.04
C LEU A 781 -0.54 -22.16 0.83
N GLU A 782 -1.70 -21.54 0.63
CA GLU A 782 -2.23 -20.46 1.48
C GLU A 782 -2.69 -20.98 2.85
N GLU A 783 -3.41 -22.11 2.92
CA GLU A 783 -3.74 -22.78 4.20
C GLU A 783 -2.46 -23.16 4.96
N ARG A 784 -1.46 -23.76 4.28
CA ARG A 784 -0.16 -24.09 4.88
C ARG A 784 0.56 -22.87 5.43
N ASN A 785 0.61 -21.78 4.66
CA ASN A 785 1.24 -20.53 5.09
C ASN A 785 0.48 -19.87 6.26
N THR A 786 -0.85 -19.93 6.26
CA THR A 786 -1.69 -19.39 7.34
C THR A 786 -1.44 -20.14 8.65
N MET A 787 -1.51 -21.47 8.64
CA MET A 787 -1.19 -22.30 9.80
C MET A 787 0.26 -22.09 10.28
N ARG A 788 1.22 -22.02 9.34
CA ARG A 788 2.63 -21.74 9.66
C ARG A 788 2.79 -20.38 10.36
N ASN A 789 2.16 -19.33 9.85
CA ASN A 789 2.23 -17.98 10.42
C ASN A 789 1.40 -17.82 11.70
N GLN A 790 0.42 -18.69 11.94
CA GLN A 790 -0.37 -18.72 13.17
C GLN A 790 0.39 -19.38 14.33
N TYR A 791 1.11 -20.48 14.07
CA TYR A 791 1.76 -21.29 15.11
C TYR A 791 3.28 -21.12 15.22
N LEU A 792 3.99 -20.73 14.15
CA LEU A 792 5.46 -20.57 14.17
C LEU A 792 5.95 -19.12 14.20
N ALA A 793 5.06 -18.12 14.05
CA ALA A 793 5.45 -16.72 14.13
C ALA A 793 5.56 -16.27 15.60
N VAL A 794 6.71 -15.69 15.97
CA VAL A 794 6.93 -15.10 17.29
C VAL A 794 5.99 -13.90 17.48
N ARG A 795 5.08 -13.99 18.45
CA ARG A 795 4.18 -12.89 18.84
C ARG A 795 4.42 -12.51 20.30
N TYR A 796 4.56 -11.22 20.56
CA TYR A 796 4.47 -10.66 21.90
C TYR A 796 3.00 -10.45 22.26
N ASP A 797 2.57 -10.94 23.43
CA ASP A 797 1.27 -10.61 24.03
C ASP A 797 1.49 -9.93 25.39
N HIS A 798 1.00 -8.69 25.54
CA HIS A 798 1.17 -7.88 26.74
C HIS A 798 -0.07 -7.95 27.62
N GLY A 799 -0.19 -9.05 28.38
CA GLY A 799 -1.25 -9.24 29.36
C GLY A 799 -1.11 -8.34 30.60
N ILE A 800 -1.61 -7.10 30.56
CA ILE A 800 -1.72 -6.24 31.75
C ILE A 800 -2.71 -6.87 32.74
N ARG A 801 -2.26 -7.11 33.98
CA ARG A 801 -3.08 -7.74 35.02
C ARG A 801 -4.25 -6.84 35.42
N LYS A 802 -5.47 -7.38 35.43
CA LYS A 802 -6.72 -6.66 35.76
C LYS A 802 -6.69 -5.90 37.10
N ALA A 803 -5.89 -6.36 38.08
CA ALA A 803 -5.72 -5.72 39.37
C ALA A 803 -5.00 -4.35 39.30
N ASP A 804 -4.08 -4.18 38.34
CA ASP A 804 -3.29 -2.95 38.19
C ASP A 804 -4.14 -1.85 37.51
N VAL A 805 -5.00 -2.23 36.56
CA VAL A 805 -6.01 -1.34 35.94
C VAL A 805 -7.04 -0.85 36.96
N ALA A 806 -7.52 -1.72 37.85
CA ALA A 806 -8.50 -1.36 38.88
C ALA A 806 -7.98 -0.28 39.85
N LYS A 807 -6.68 -0.33 40.21
CA LYS A 807 -6.05 0.72 41.02
C LYS A 807 -5.98 2.07 40.31
N ALA A 808 -5.62 2.08 39.02
CA ALA A 808 -5.54 3.31 38.24
C ALA A 808 -6.90 4.03 38.13
N LEU A 809 -7.98 3.27 37.88
CA LEU A 809 -9.34 3.80 37.80
C LEU A 809 -9.82 4.44 39.11
N PHE A 810 -9.48 3.86 40.27
CA PHE A 810 -9.85 4.40 41.58
C PHE A 810 -9.17 5.76 41.88
N ILE A 811 -7.89 5.89 41.50
CA ILE A 811 -7.13 7.15 41.65
C ILE A 811 -7.73 8.24 40.74
N LEU A 812 -8.00 7.92 39.47
CA LEU A 812 -8.62 8.84 38.50
C LEU A 812 -9.98 9.36 38.97
N GLY A 813 -10.87 8.47 39.46
CA GLY A 813 -12.18 8.87 39.97
C GLY A 813 -12.10 9.81 41.18
N SER A 814 -11.11 9.63 42.05
CA SER A 814 -10.89 10.46 43.24
C SER A 814 -10.50 11.90 42.89
N VAL A 815 -9.64 12.08 41.88
CA VAL A 815 -9.20 13.41 41.40
C VAL A 815 -10.37 14.14 40.72
N PHE A 816 -11.17 13.45 39.91
CA PHE A 816 -12.28 14.05 39.18
C PHE A 816 -13.36 14.64 40.11
N GLY A 817 -13.65 13.97 41.23
CA GLY A 817 -14.60 14.45 42.24
C GLY A 817 -14.20 15.79 42.89
N LEU A 818 -12.91 16.02 43.12
CA LEU A 818 -12.41 17.29 43.68
C LEU A 818 -12.59 18.46 42.71
N VAL A 819 -12.35 18.25 41.41
CA VAL A 819 -12.50 19.27 40.38
C VAL A 819 -13.95 19.73 40.25
N ILE A 820 -14.92 18.81 40.26
CA ILE A 820 -16.35 19.12 40.21
C ILE A 820 -16.75 20.04 41.37
N CYS A 821 -16.26 19.74 42.58
CA CYS A 821 -16.58 20.53 43.78
C CYS A 821 -16.09 21.99 43.67
N ALA A 822 -14.90 22.21 43.10
CA ALA A 822 -14.36 23.55 42.87
C ALA A 822 -15.16 24.35 41.82
N VAL A 823 -15.59 23.70 40.73
CA VAL A 823 -16.38 24.35 39.65
C VAL A 823 -17.73 24.85 40.18
N VAL A 824 -18.41 24.07 41.04
CA VAL A 824 -19.69 24.47 41.65
C VAL A 824 -19.53 25.73 42.51
N LEU A 825 -18.44 25.83 43.29
CA LEU A 825 -18.15 27.00 44.13
C LEU A 825 -17.84 28.26 43.28
N TRP A 826 -17.14 28.12 42.16
CA TRP A 826 -16.84 29.23 41.25
C TRP A 826 -18.11 29.81 40.60
N ASN A 827 -18.98 28.92 40.12
CA ASN A 827 -20.20 29.30 39.40
C ASN A 827 -21.19 30.12 40.25
N PHE A 828 -21.15 29.93 41.58
CA PHE A 828 -21.98 30.70 42.52
C PHE A 828 -21.53 32.16 42.66
N GLN A 829 -20.26 32.49 42.38
CA GLN A 829 -19.75 33.87 42.48
C GLN A 829 -20.04 34.70 41.21
N LEU A 830 -19.93 34.09 40.03
CA LEU A 830 -19.97 34.81 38.75
C LEU A 830 -21.31 35.51 38.49
N LYS A 831 -22.43 34.87 38.88
CA LYS A 831 -23.80 35.41 38.74
C LYS A 831 -24.02 36.77 39.42
N ARG A 832 -23.16 37.16 40.36
CA ARG A 832 -23.33 38.40 41.14
C ARG A 832 -22.82 39.67 40.43
N LYS A 833 -22.01 39.56 39.37
CA LYS A 833 -21.39 40.71 38.68
C LYS A 833 -22.12 41.23 37.43
N VAL A 834 -22.95 40.40 36.79
CA VAL A 834 -23.52 40.72 35.45
C VAL A 834 -24.63 41.77 35.50
N PHE A 835 -25.25 42.01 36.65
CA PHE A 835 -26.46 42.82 36.79
C PHE A 835 -26.23 44.36 36.69
N GLU A 836 -24.98 44.83 36.67
CA GLU A 836 -24.66 46.26 36.88
C GLU A 836 -24.39 47.11 35.61
N ARG A 837 -24.25 46.53 34.40
CA ARG A 837 -23.69 47.26 33.22
C ARG A 837 -24.64 47.70 32.10
N THR A 838 -25.90 47.28 32.07
CA THR A 838 -26.73 47.36 30.83
C THR A 838 -27.49 48.70 30.61
N ALA A 839 -27.11 49.80 31.27
CA ALA A 839 -27.95 51.00 31.36
C ALA A 839 -27.66 52.16 30.37
N ASP A 840 -26.44 52.31 29.84
CA ASP A 840 -25.95 53.64 29.41
C ASP A 840 -26.00 54.00 27.89
N LEU A 841 -26.31 53.09 26.97
CA LEU A 841 -25.81 53.22 25.57
C LEU A 841 -26.65 54.02 24.53
N ASN A 842 -27.78 54.63 24.86
CA ASN A 842 -28.90 54.80 23.89
C ASN A 842 -29.12 56.19 23.22
N GLN A 843 -28.18 57.17 23.22
CA GLN A 843 -28.55 58.60 23.06
C GLN A 843 -28.13 59.41 21.77
N SER A 844 -27.25 58.96 20.86
CA SER A 844 -26.42 59.93 20.06
C SER A 844 -26.70 60.24 18.56
N ASN A 845 -27.76 59.77 17.89
CA ASN A 845 -27.66 59.44 16.43
C ASN A 845 -28.44 60.30 15.36
N VAL A 846 -28.62 61.63 15.48
CA VAL A 846 -29.72 62.34 14.73
C VAL A 846 -29.37 63.45 13.68
N GLN A 847 -28.15 64.00 13.54
CA GLN A 847 -28.03 65.45 13.19
C GLN A 847 -27.54 65.98 11.80
N LEU A 848 -27.37 65.22 10.70
CA LEU A 848 -26.34 65.59 9.67
C LEU A 848 -26.68 65.92 8.17
N SER A 849 -27.93 66.05 7.70
CA SER A 849 -28.23 66.01 6.24
C SER A 849 -28.90 67.27 5.61
N ALA A 850 -28.15 68.25 5.04
CA ALA A 850 -28.81 69.49 4.55
C ALA A 850 -28.27 70.35 3.37
N GLU A 851 -27.05 70.18 2.80
CA GLU A 851 -26.48 71.27 1.96
C GLU A 851 -25.69 70.83 0.70
N ILE A 852 -26.22 71.15 -0.50
CA ILE A 852 -25.55 71.32 -1.83
C ILE A 852 -26.60 71.81 -2.86
N VAL A 853 -26.27 72.80 -3.72
CA VAL A 853 -27.12 73.24 -4.87
C VAL A 853 -26.31 73.75 -6.10
N GLN A 854 -25.20 74.49 -5.92
CA GLN A 854 -24.88 75.60 -6.85
C GLN A 854 -23.96 75.29 -8.04
N ARG A 855 -24.44 74.42 -8.92
CA ARG A 855 -23.93 74.13 -10.28
C ARG A 855 -24.36 75.21 -11.28
N GLN A 856 -23.44 76.02 -11.85
CA GLN A 856 -23.83 77.04 -12.85
C GLN A 856 -22.81 77.49 -13.93
N ASN A 857 -21.62 76.87 -14.04
CA ASN A 857 -20.60 77.23 -15.05
C ASN A 857 -20.36 76.17 -16.16
N THR A 858 -21.41 75.42 -16.48
CA THR A 858 -21.77 75.12 -17.89
C THR A 858 -21.68 76.42 -18.73
N GLU A 859 -21.54 76.48 -20.05
CA GLU A 859 -22.23 75.67 -21.07
C GLU A 859 -21.62 75.85 -22.48
N LYS A 860 -20.66 76.78 -22.66
CA LYS A 860 -20.30 77.29 -24.00
C LYS A 860 -19.15 76.54 -24.70
N ALA A 861 -18.31 75.83 -23.96
CA ALA A 861 -17.27 74.94 -24.52
C ALA A 861 -17.84 73.60 -25.06
N LEU A 862 -19.17 73.43 -25.03
CA LEU A 862 -19.86 72.15 -25.11
C LEU A 862 -20.23 71.70 -26.54
N ARG A 863 -20.05 72.55 -27.55
CA ARG A 863 -20.63 72.32 -28.89
C ARG A 863 -19.68 71.66 -29.90
N GLU A 864 -18.40 72.04 -29.92
CA GLU A 864 -17.41 71.50 -30.88
C GLU A 864 -16.80 70.16 -30.42
N SER A 865 -16.85 69.86 -29.12
CA SER A 865 -16.52 68.53 -28.57
C SER A 865 -17.50 67.44 -29.04
N ARG A 866 -18.74 67.82 -29.35
CA ARG A 866 -19.88 66.92 -29.49
C ARG A 866 -19.79 66.01 -30.73
N ASP A 867 -19.53 66.57 -31.91
CA ASP A 867 -19.56 65.84 -33.17
C ASP A 867 -18.40 64.81 -33.31
N TYR A 868 -17.29 65.03 -32.60
CA TYR A 868 -16.17 64.09 -32.52
C TYR A 868 -16.45 62.92 -31.56
N LEU A 869 -17.13 63.19 -30.44
CA LEU A 869 -17.56 62.18 -29.47
C LEU A 869 -18.63 61.24 -30.05
N ASP A 870 -19.57 61.76 -30.84
CA ASP A 870 -20.65 60.95 -31.45
C ASP A 870 -20.11 59.87 -32.42
N ASN A 871 -18.99 60.11 -33.14
CA ASN A 871 -18.39 59.09 -34.00
C ASN A 871 -17.54 58.06 -33.23
N LEU A 872 -16.83 58.48 -32.19
CA LEU A 872 -16.02 57.57 -31.36
C LEU A 872 -16.89 56.57 -30.61
N THR A 873 -17.95 57.04 -29.96
CA THR A 873 -18.84 56.22 -29.13
C THR A 873 -19.67 55.21 -29.92
N ASN A 874 -20.09 55.54 -31.15
CA ASN A 874 -20.83 54.62 -32.03
C ASN A 874 -19.98 53.49 -32.63
N SER A 875 -18.65 53.53 -32.49
CA SER A 875 -17.74 52.46 -32.91
C SER A 875 -17.41 51.45 -31.81
N MET A 876 -17.87 51.68 -30.58
CA MET A 876 -17.63 50.82 -29.42
C MET A 876 -18.59 49.62 -29.42
N VAL A 877 -18.09 48.47 -28.95
CA VAL A 877 -18.89 47.24 -28.81
C VAL A 877 -19.81 47.33 -27.58
N ASP A 878 -19.35 47.96 -26.50
CA ASP A 878 -20.11 48.17 -25.27
C ASP A 878 -21.21 49.23 -25.46
N ILE A 879 -22.28 49.11 -24.67
CA ILE A 879 -23.41 50.04 -24.70
C ILE A 879 -23.07 51.25 -23.82
N VAL A 880 -23.05 52.44 -24.41
CA VAL A 880 -22.71 53.70 -23.73
C VAL A 880 -23.98 54.53 -23.60
N ILE A 881 -24.53 54.59 -22.38
CA ILE A 881 -25.72 55.38 -22.04
C ILE A 881 -25.38 56.55 -21.12
N SER A 882 -25.84 57.75 -21.46
CA SER A 882 -25.93 58.88 -20.53
C SER A 882 -27.33 58.90 -19.94
N VAL A 883 -27.44 58.71 -18.62
CA VAL A 883 -28.73 58.59 -17.92
C VAL A 883 -28.96 59.68 -16.89
N ARG A 884 -30.20 60.18 -16.85
CA ARG A 884 -30.71 61.09 -15.83
C ARG A 884 -31.21 60.30 -14.63
N LEU A 885 -30.37 60.13 -13.61
CA LEU A 885 -30.81 59.75 -12.26
C LEU A 885 -31.95 60.68 -11.76
N PRO A 886 -32.84 60.23 -10.84
CA PRO A 886 -32.84 58.92 -10.15
C PRO A 886 -33.75 57.87 -10.81
N ASP A 887 -34.73 58.31 -11.61
CA ASP A 887 -35.53 57.49 -12.52
C ASP A 887 -34.66 56.88 -13.64
N ARG A 888 -33.41 57.33 -13.75
CA ARG A 888 -32.37 56.86 -14.68
C ARG A 888 -32.88 56.82 -16.10
N THR A 889 -33.62 57.87 -16.46
CA THR A 889 -34.16 58.05 -17.80
C THR A 889 -33.03 58.31 -18.78
N ILE A 890 -32.99 57.55 -19.87
CA ILE A 890 -31.93 57.68 -20.89
C ILE A 890 -32.05 59.06 -21.55
N GLU A 891 -30.97 59.84 -21.55
CA GLU A 891 -30.92 61.15 -22.20
C GLU A 891 -30.25 61.07 -23.57
N TRP A 892 -29.24 60.21 -23.68
CA TRP A 892 -28.47 59.96 -24.89
C TRP A 892 -27.90 58.53 -24.80
N VAL A 893 -27.77 57.88 -25.94
CA VAL A 893 -27.27 56.50 -26.05
C VAL A 893 -26.63 56.29 -27.41
N ASN A 894 -25.53 55.53 -27.47
CA ASN A 894 -24.90 55.12 -28.71
C ASN A 894 -25.70 54.01 -29.43
N ASP A 895 -25.43 53.82 -30.72
CA ASP A 895 -26.12 52.85 -31.58
C ASP A 895 -25.99 51.37 -31.10
N ALA A 896 -25.07 51.07 -30.18
CA ALA A 896 -24.88 49.75 -29.59
C ALA A 896 -26.10 49.25 -28.79
N ILE A 897 -27.00 50.12 -28.32
CA ILE A 897 -28.23 49.72 -27.62
C ILE A 897 -29.17 48.82 -28.46
N ARG A 898 -29.00 48.83 -29.79
CA ARG A 898 -29.66 47.88 -30.70
C ARG A 898 -29.39 46.41 -30.36
N GLN A 899 -28.27 46.10 -29.70
CA GLN A 899 -27.95 44.75 -29.21
C GLN A 899 -28.97 44.24 -28.18
N LEU A 900 -29.64 45.13 -27.43
CA LEU A 900 -30.75 44.80 -26.53
C LEU A 900 -32.13 44.82 -27.23
N GLY A 901 -32.18 45.09 -28.54
CA GLY A 901 -33.38 45.12 -29.38
C GLY A 901 -34.09 46.48 -29.50
N TYR A 902 -33.53 47.56 -28.95
CA TYR A 902 -34.14 48.90 -28.96
C TYR A 902 -33.43 49.86 -29.92
N GLU A 903 -34.18 50.76 -30.56
CA GLU A 903 -33.59 51.87 -31.31
C GLU A 903 -33.27 53.06 -30.37
N PRO A 904 -32.18 53.83 -30.59
CA PRO A 904 -31.81 54.96 -29.73
C PRO A 904 -32.95 55.95 -29.44
N GLY A 905 -33.74 56.29 -30.48
CA GLY A 905 -34.91 57.18 -30.35
C GLY A 905 -36.09 56.59 -29.60
N GLU A 906 -36.19 55.26 -29.45
CA GLU A 906 -37.17 54.60 -28.57
C GLU A 906 -36.72 54.64 -27.11
N CYS A 907 -35.41 54.70 -26.85
CA CYS A 907 -34.81 54.68 -25.52
C CYS A 907 -34.82 56.06 -24.85
N ILE A 908 -34.48 57.11 -25.61
CA ILE A 908 -34.36 58.48 -25.09
C ILE A 908 -35.72 58.94 -24.52
N GLY A 909 -35.72 59.30 -23.23
CA GLY A 909 -36.93 59.67 -22.49
C GLY A 909 -37.63 58.53 -21.73
N ARG A 910 -37.09 57.30 -21.73
CA ARG A 910 -37.57 56.18 -20.89
C ARG A 910 -36.61 55.87 -19.74
N THR A 911 -37.16 55.47 -18.60
CA THR A 911 -36.43 54.98 -17.42
C THR A 911 -35.62 53.73 -17.77
N THR A 912 -34.32 53.69 -17.47
CA THR A 912 -33.52 52.45 -17.69
C THR A 912 -34.02 51.26 -16.90
N GLU A 913 -34.97 51.40 -15.98
CA GLU A 913 -35.74 50.31 -15.38
C GLU A 913 -36.17 49.24 -16.41
N PHE A 914 -36.50 49.63 -17.65
CA PHE A 914 -36.86 48.66 -18.69
C PHE A 914 -35.71 47.72 -19.10
N ILE A 915 -34.44 48.07 -18.83
CA ILE A 915 -33.26 47.22 -19.06
C ILE A 915 -32.75 46.50 -17.80
N TYR A 916 -33.38 46.60 -16.62
CA TYR A 916 -32.99 45.76 -15.45
C TYR A 916 -33.91 44.56 -15.35
N SER A 917 -33.39 43.40 -15.02
CA SER A 917 -34.19 42.19 -14.76
C SER A 917 -35.29 42.45 -13.75
N ASP A 918 -34.88 42.93 -12.58
CA ASP A 918 -35.73 43.23 -11.43
C ASP A 918 -35.79 44.74 -11.17
N HIS A 919 -36.93 45.19 -10.67
CA HIS A 919 -37.07 46.52 -10.07
C HIS A 919 -36.15 46.65 -8.84
N ASP A 920 -35.87 45.55 -8.14
CA ASP A 920 -34.92 45.54 -7.03
C ASP A 920 -33.44 45.64 -7.47
N ASP A 921 -33.05 45.07 -8.62
CA ASP A 921 -31.70 45.25 -9.21
C ASP A 921 -31.53 46.66 -9.77
N PHE A 922 -32.58 47.20 -10.40
CA PHE A 922 -32.68 48.61 -10.69
C PHE A 922 -32.47 49.40 -9.39
N ILE A 923 -33.25 49.20 -8.33
CA ILE A 923 -33.06 49.89 -7.05
C ILE A 923 -31.65 49.69 -6.48
N ALA A 924 -31.06 48.50 -6.59
CA ALA A 924 -29.78 48.13 -6.00
C ALA A 924 -28.59 48.78 -6.71
N LEU A 925 -28.57 48.83 -8.05
CA LEU A 925 -27.61 49.67 -8.75
C LEU A 925 -27.82 51.14 -8.39
N GLY A 926 -29.07 51.59 -8.21
CA GLY A 926 -29.34 52.93 -7.68
C GLY A 926 -28.65 53.18 -6.34
N LYS A 927 -28.71 52.22 -5.42
CA LYS A 927 -27.99 52.24 -4.13
C LYS A 927 -26.47 52.16 -4.28
N GLU A 928 -25.96 51.34 -5.19
CA GLU A 928 -24.51 51.13 -5.39
C GLU A 928 -23.85 52.33 -6.07
N MET A 929 -24.53 52.90 -7.06
CA MET A 929 -24.19 54.18 -7.67
C MET A 929 -24.01 55.25 -6.59
N THR A 930 -25.06 55.40 -5.77
CA THR A 930 -25.08 56.32 -4.63
C THR A 930 -23.96 56.03 -3.63
N ARG A 931 -23.52 54.78 -3.47
CA ARG A 931 -22.44 54.37 -2.55
C ARG A 931 -21.05 54.73 -3.07
N SER A 932 -20.66 54.28 -4.27
CA SER A 932 -19.29 54.54 -4.75
C SER A 932 -19.05 56.00 -5.15
N MET A 933 -20.12 56.77 -5.45
CA MET A 933 -20.05 58.24 -5.52
C MET A 933 -19.59 58.85 -4.19
N ALA A 934 -20.06 58.30 -3.05
CA ALA A 934 -19.73 58.80 -1.72
C ALA A 934 -18.32 58.42 -1.24
N GLU A 935 -17.61 57.56 -1.96
CA GLU A 935 -16.22 57.19 -1.69
C GLU A 935 -15.21 58.00 -2.53
N ASN A 936 -15.66 58.99 -3.32
CA ASN A 936 -14.86 59.73 -4.30
C ASN A 936 -14.11 58.82 -5.30
N ARG A 937 -14.76 57.75 -5.77
CA ARG A 937 -14.19 56.88 -6.81
C ARG A 937 -14.49 57.48 -8.19
N GLU A 938 -13.46 57.74 -8.99
CA GLU A 938 -13.63 58.27 -10.36
C GLU A 938 -14.42 57.35 -11.32
N ASN A 939 -14.61 56.07 -10.97
CA ASN A 939 -15.50 55.13 -11.67
C ASN A 939 -16.12 54.14 -10.66
N LEU A 940 -17.40 53.78 -10.85
CA LEU A 940 -17.98 52.57 -10.27
C LEU A 940 -18.08 51.50 -11.36
N ALA A 941 -17.32 50.42 -11.24
CA ALA A 941 -17.75 49.15 -11.83
C ALA A 941 -18.64 48.44 -10.80
N ALA A 942 -19.86 48.11 -11.20
CA ALA A 942 -20.70 47.17 -10.47
C ALA A 942 -21.45 46.26 -11.43
N GLU A 943 -21.89 45.12 -10.91
CA GLU A 943 -22.41 44.03 -11.70
C GLU A 943 -23.86 43.77 -11.28
N PHE A 944 -24.78 43.89 -12.22
CA PHE A 944 -26.21 43.69 -11.99
C PHE A 944 -26.82 42.82 -13.07
N MET A 945 -28.00 42.29 -12.80
CA MET A 945 -28.76 41.57 -13.80
C MET A 945 -29.57 42.57 -14.64
N PHE A 946 -29.39 42.52 -15.96
CA PHE A 946 -30.07 43.33 -16.95
C PHE A 946 -31.04 42.48 -17.78
N LYS A 947 -31.99 43.11 -18.47
CA LYS A 947 -32.91 42.45 -19.41
C LYS A 947 -32.97 43.13 -20.77
N ASN A 948 -33.19 42.32 -21.81
CA ASN A 948 -33.38 42.78 -23.19
C ASN A 948 -34.88 43.04 -23.52
N LYS A 949 -35.18 43.50 -24.74
CA LYS A 949 -36.57 43.77 -25.21
C LYS A 949 -37.48 42.54 -25.27
N ASN A 950 -36.91 41.33 -25.27
CA ASN A 950 -37.64 40.05 -25.27
C ASN A 950 -37.90 39.50 -23.86
N GLY A 951 -37.17 39.99 -22.85
CA GLY A 951 -37.33 39.64 -21.44
C GLY A 951 -36.23 38.74 -20.85
N ASP A 952 -35.20 38.37 -21.61
CA ASP A 952 -34.11 37.50 -21.13
C ASP A 952 -33.20 38.26 -20.14
N ILE A 953 -32.75 37.60 -19.08
CA ILE A 953 -32.01 38.18 -17.95
C ILE A 953 -30.54 37.73 -17.96
N PHE A 954 -29.58 38.67 -17.86
CA PHE A 954 -28.13 38.39 -17.95
C PHE A 954 -27.29 39.31 -17.04
N PRO A 955 -26.15 38.84 -16.48
CA PRO A 955 -25.25 39.67 -15.69
C PRO A 955 -24.45 40.64 -16.59
N ALA A 956 -24.53 41.93 -16.30
CA ALA A 956 -23.71 42.95 -16.94
C ALA A 956 -22.89 43.72 -15.90
N GLU A 957 -21.61 43.91 -16.18
CA GLU A 957 -20.80 44.93 -15.52
C GLU A 957 -21.18 46.26 -16.14
N ILE A 958 -21.86 47.09 -15.36
CA ILE A 958 -21.99 48.50 -15.69
C ILE A 958 -20.80 49.23 -15.06
N THR A 959 -19.82 49.56 -15.90
CA THR A 959 -18.80 50.54 -15.53
C THR A 959 -19.41 51.90 -15.73
N ILE A 960 -19.88 52.45 -14.64
CA ILE A 960 -20.37 53.80 -14.57
C ILE A 960 -19.18 54.71 -14.36
N SER A 961 -18.77 55.36 -15.43
CA SER A 961 -17.81 56.45 -15.31
C SER A 961 -18.47 57.61 -14.58
N PHE A 962 -17.82 57.94 -13.48
CA PHE A 962 -18.26 58.83 -12.45
C PHE A 962 -17.52 60.14 -12.67
N PHE A 963 -18.09 60.99 -13.54
CA PHE A 963 -17.46 62.24 -13.93
C PHE A 963 -17.55 63.28 -12.80
N GLU A 964 -16.68 63.11 -11.80
CA GLU A 964 -16.44 64.09 -10.76
C GLU A 964 -15.63 65.27 -11.31
N ASN A 965 -16.07 66.48 -10.99
CA ASN A 965 -15.31 67.70 -11.25
C ASN A 965 -15.34 68.55 -9.99
N LYS A 966 -14.29 68.40 -9.17
CA LYS A 966 -14.17 69.01 -7.84
C LYS A 966 -15.19 68.49 -6.79
N GLY A 967 -15.55 67.20 -6.87
CA GLY A 967 -16.12 66.45 -5.75
C GLY A 967 -17.61 66.08 -5.81
N ASP A 968 -18.33 66.37 -6.90
CA ASP A 968 -19.72 65.94 -7.14
C ASP A 968 -19.84 65.28 -8.53
N LEU A 969 -20.69 64.26 -8.66
CA LEU A 969 -20.89 63.51 -9.90
C LEU A 969 -21.75 64.27 -10.94
N ILE A 970 -21.15 64.71 -12.04
CA ILE A 970 -21.84 65.59 -13.02
C ILE A 970 -22.72 64.81 -14.01
N GLY A 971 -22.41 63.55 -14.27
CA GLY A 971 -23.16 62.69 -15.17
C GLY A 971 -22.78 61.23 -14.98
N VAL A 972 -23.73 60.34 -15.26
CA VAL A 972 -23.58 58.89 -15.23
C VAL A 972 -23.51 58.42 -16.67
N THR A 973 -22.29 58.17 -17.15
CA THR A 973 -22.13 57.36 -18.36
C THR A 973 -22.02 55.92 -17.92
N GLY A 974 -23.12 55.18 -18.06
CA GLY A 974 -23.09 53.73 -17.94
C GLY A 974 -22.48 53.14 -19.20
N ILE A 975 -21.28 52.56 -19.08
CA ILE A 975 -20.77 51.60 -20.05
C ILE A 975 -21.26 50.23 -19.57
N ILE A 976 -22.31 49.71 -20.21
CA ILE A 976 -22.85 48.38 -19.91
C ILE A 976 -22.13 47.37 -20.80
N ARG A 977 -21.45 46.42 -20.15
CA ARG A 977 -20.79 45.27 -20.78
C ARG A 977 -21.39 43.98 -20.23
N ASP A 978 -21.81 43.08 -21.12
CA ASP A 978 -22.17 41.71 -20.73
C ASP A 978 -20.92 40.98 -20.19
N ILE A 979 -21.05 40.40 -19.00
CA ILE A 979 -19.96 39.69 -18.31
C ILE A 979 -20.29 38.22 -18.03
N SER A 980 -21.32 37.67 -18.67
CA SER A 980 -21.76 36.28 -18.46
C SER A 980 -20.58 35.30 -18.55
N GLU A 981 -19.73 35.45 -19.58
CA GLU A 981 -18.55 34.61 -19.79
C GLU A 981 -17.42 34.85 -18.75
N ARG A 982 -17.37 36.02 -18.09
CA ARG A 982 -16.41 36.32 -17.01
C ARG A 982 -16.90 35.69 -15.69
N LYS A 983 -18.18 35.88 -15.35
CA LYS A 983 -18.80 35.34 -14.13
C LYS A 983 -18.72 33.83 -14.03
N GLU A 984 -19.01 33.12 -15.12
CA GLU A 984 -18.90 31.66 -15.15
C GLU A 984 -17.45 31.20 -14.90
N LYS A 985 -16.45 31.88 -15.47
CA LYS A 985 -15.03 31.57 -15.28
C LYS A 985 -14.54 31.92 -13.87
N GLU A 986 -14.99 33.04 -13.30
CA GLU A 986 -14.69 33.43 -11.91
C GLU A 986 -15.29 32.46 -10.90
N GLN A 987 -16.57 32.10 -11.02
CA GLN A 987 -17.20 31.11 -10.14
C GLN A 987 -16.55 29.73 -10.27
N LEU A 988 -16.16 29.33 -11.49
CA LEU A 988 -15.39 28.12 -11.72
C LEU A 988 -14.01 28.20 -11.03
N LEU A 989 -13.31 29.34 -11.12
CA LEU A 989 -12.03 29.56 -10.45
C LEU A 989 -12.15 29.56 -8.93
N ASP A 990 -13.15 30.22 -8.35
CA ASP A 990 -13.36 30.25 -6.90
C ASP A 990 -13.75 28.88 -6.36
N ALA A 991 -14.62 28.14 -7.06
CA ALA A 991 -14.90 26.74 -6.73
C ALA A 991 -13.64 25.87 -6.84
N TYR A 992 -12.78 26.13 -7.83
CA TYR A 992 -11.49 25.44 -7.99
C TYR A 992 -10.51 25.80 -6.87
N GLN A 993 -10.41 27.09 -6.47
CA GLN A 993 -9.56 27.55 -5.37
C GLN A 993 -10.04 27.04 -4.02
N GLN A 994 -11.35 27.07 -3.73
CA GLN A 994 -11.92 26.49 -2.52
C GLN A 994 -11.67 24.97 -2.48
N ARG A 995 -11.79 24.28 -3.62
CA ARG A 995 -11.48 22.85 -3.73
C ARG A 995 -9.99 22.55 -3.56
N LEU A 996 -9.09 23.40 -4.09
CA LEU A 996 -7.65 23.31 -3.87
C LEU A 996 -7.29 23.60 -2.40
N LYS A 997 -7.87 24.62 -1.76
CA LYS A 997 -7.69 24.90 -0.32
C LYS A 997 -8.20 23.74 0.55
N ALA A 998 -9.35 23.15 0.21
CA ALA A 998 -9.89 21.99 0.91
C ALA A 998 -9.03 20.73 0.71
N LEU A 999 -8.52 20.49 -0.50
CA LEU A 999 -7.61 19.38 -0.79
C LEU A 999 -6.25 19.56 -0.11
N ALA A 1000 -5.66 20.76 -0.16
CA ALA A 1000 -4.41 21.09 0.52
C ALA A 1000 -4.56 20.94 2.04
N SER A 1001 -5.67 21.43 2.62
CA SER A 1001 -5.98 21.22 4.04
C SER A 1001 -6.13 19.73 4.39
N LYS A 1002 -6.88 18.97 3.58
CA LYS A 1002 -7.07 17.52 3.76
C LYS A 1002 -5.76 16.73 3.63
N LEU A 1003 -4.87 17.12 2.71
CA LEU A 1003 -3.54 16.54 2.53
C LEU A 1003 -2.64 16.85 3.74
N THR A 1004 -2.52 18.13 4.11
CA THR A 1004 -1.75 18.58 5.29
C THR A 1004 -2.23 17.89 6.58
N MET A 1005 -3.55 17.75 6.77
CA MET A 1005 -4.11 17.00 7.91
C MET A 1005 -3.87 15.48 7.82
N SER A 1006 -3.70 14.92 6.63
CA SER A 1006 -3.35 13.50 6.46
C SER A 1006 -1.88 13.25 6.74
N GLU A 1007 -0.99 14.10 6.23
CA GLU A 1007 0.45 14.06 6.52
C GLU A 1007 0.73 14.30 8.01
N GLU A 1008 0.06 15.26 8.64
CA GLU A 1008 0.20 15.55 10.08
C GLU A 1008 -0.29 14.36 10.94
N ARG A 1009 -1.36 13.65 10.53
CA ARG A 1009 -1.78 12.41 11.21
C ARG A 1009 -0.74 11.31 11.07
N GLU A 1010 -0.17 11.14 9.89
CA GLU A 1010 0.81 10.10 9.62
C GLU A 1010 2.15 10.36 10.33
N ARG A 1011 2.62 11.62 10.33
CA ARG A 1011 3.80 12.03 11.13
C ARG A 1011 3.59 11.80 12.63
N ARG A 1012 2.39 12.09 13.16
CA ARG A 1012 2.04 11.76 14.56
C ARG A 1012 2.04 10.26 14.81
N ARG A 1013 1.49 9.43 13.90
CA ARG A 1013 1.52 7.96 14.01
C ARG A 1013 2.96 7.45 14.10
N VAL A 1014 3.82 7.87 13.18
CA VAL A 1014 5.25 7.48 13.14
C VAL A 1014 5.98 7.95 14.40
N ALA A 1015 5.75 9.18 14.88
CA ALA A 1015 6.39 9.67 16.09
C ALA A 1015 5.96 8.90 17.36
N THR A 1016 4.69 8.49 17.45
CA THR A 1016 4.20 7.62 18.54
C THR A 1016 4.82 6.23 18.45
N GLU A 1017 4.90 5.61 17.27
CA GLU A 1017 5.55 4.30 17.07
C GLU A 1017 7.04 4.35 17.43
N LEU A 1018 7.75 5.41 17.04
CA LEU A 1018 9.16 5.61 17.43
C LEU A 1018 9.33 5.81 18.95
N HIS A 1019 8.43 6.56 19.59
CA HIS A 1019 8.45 6.75 21.04
C HIS A 1019 8.23 5.44 21.81
N ASP A 1020 7.16 4.72 21.46
CA ASP A 1020 6.70 3.56 22.21
C ASP A 1020 7.56 2.32 21.96
N HIS A 1021 8.13 2.14 20.76
CA HIS A 1021 8.97 0.98 20.44
C HIS A 1021 10.46 1.26 20.54
N VAL A 1022 10.98 2.30 19.87
CA VAL A 1022 12.42 2.58 19.81
C VAL A 1022 12.89 3.30 21.07
N GLY A 1023 12.15 4.31 21.52
CA GLY A 1023 12.46 5.07 22.73
C GLY A 1023 12.51 4.20 24.00
N GLN A 1024 11.52 3.32 24.19
CA GLN A 1024 11.49 2.40 25.33
C GLN A 1024 12.62 1.37 25.28
N SER A 1025 12.89 0.79 24.10
CA SER A 1025 13.96 -0.21 23.92
C SER A 1025 15.34 0.36 24.29
N LEU A 1026 15.64 1.59 23.85
CA LEU A 1026 16.90 2.27 24.18
C LEU A 1026 16.99 2.64 25.66
N ALA A 1027 15.87 3.01 26.31
CA ALA A 1027 15.84 3.27 27.74
C ALA A 1027 16.10 2.00 28.57
N ILE A 1028 15.54 0.85 28.16
CA ILE A 1028 15.74 -0.46 28.80
C ILE A 1028 17.19 -0.92 28.62
N ALA A 1029 17.73 -0.85 27.40
CA ALA A 1029 19.12 -1.19 27.12
C ALA A 1029 20.10 -0.38 27.99
N ARG A 1030 19.84 0.92 28.18
CA ARG A 1030 20.66 1.79 29.04
C ARG A 1030 20.55 1.45 30.53
N LEU A 1031 19.38 1.01 31.01
CA LEU A 1031 19.22 0.52 32.39
C LEU A 1031 19.97 -0.80 32.62
N GLN A 1032 19.92 -1.72 31.65
CA GLN A 1032 20.70 -2.96 31.67
C GLN A 1032 22.20 -2.66 31.69
N LEU A 1033 22.67 -1.72 30.86
CA LEU A 1033 24.08 -1.34 30.80
C LEU A 1033 24.58 -0.66 32.10
N ALA A 1034 23.79 0.24 32.68
CA ALA A 1034 24.11 0.86 33.97
C ALA A 1034 24.12 -0.15 35.14
N SER A 1035 23.38 -1.25 35.02
CA SER A 1035 23.46 -2.39 35.95
C SER A 1035 24.74 -3.21 35.75
N ALA A 1036 25.13 -3.45 34.49
CA ALA A 1036 26.36 -4.14 34.14
C ALA A 1036 27.62 -3.37 34.62
N GLN A 1037 27.65 -2.05 34.45
CA GLN A 1037 28.73 -1.18 34.97
C GLN A 1037 28.89 -1.28 36.50
N LYS A 1038 27.79 -1.39 37.26
CA LYS A 1038 27.84 -1.53 38.73
C LYS A 1038 28.31 -2.91 39.21
N SER A 1039 28.31 -3.91 38.33
CA SER A 1039 28.58 -5.31 38.68
C SER A 1039 29.98 -5.77 38.26
N ASN A 1040 30.75 -4.95 37.54
CA ASN A 1040 32.07 -5.27 37.01
C ASN A 1040 33.17 -4.40 37.67
N PRO A 1041 34.23 -5.00 38.25
CA PRO A 1041 35.37 -4.26 38.80
C PRO A 1041 36.56 -4.10 37.83
N ASP A 1042 36.48 -4.61 36.60
CA ASP A 1042 37.61 -4.60 35.64
C ASP A 1042 37.62 -3.38 34.71
N ALA A 1043 38.74 -2.66 34.68
CA ALA A 1043 38.86 -1.33 34.08
C ALA A 1043 38.70 -1.31 32.54
N SER A 1044 39.09 -2.38 31.84
CA SER A 1044 38.91 -2.45 30.38
C SER A 1044 37.45 -2.69 29.99
N CYS A 1045 36.74 -3.53 30.75
CA CYS A 1045 35.29 -3.69 30.61
C CYS A 1045 34.53 -2.41 30.97
N THR A 1046 34.97 -1.64 31.98
CA THR A 1046 34.36 -0.35 32.31
C THR A 1046 34.46 0.63 31.15
N LEU A 1047 35.62 0.75 30.50
CA LEU A 1047 35.80 1.61 29.32
C LEU A 1047 34.92 1.19 28.13
N LEU A 1048 34.85 -0.11 27.82
CA LEU A 1048 34.00 -0.61 26.73
C LEU A 1048 32.51 -0.43 27.03
N LEU A 1049 32.10 -0.59 28.30
CA LEU A 1049 30.74 -0.30 28.76
C LEU A 1049 30.44 1.20 28.78
N GLU A 1050 31.41 2.07 29.05
CA GLU A 1050 31.27 3.52 28.89
C GLU A 1050 31.08 3.90 27.41
N GLU A 1051 31.82 3.28 26.49
CA GLU A 1051 31.69 3.47 25.05
C GLU A 1051 30.29 3.03 24.55
N VAL A 1052 29.83 1.83 24.90
CA VAL A 1052 28.46 1.37 24.58
C VAL A 1052 27.39 2.22 25.28
N SER A 1053 27.67 2.74 26.48
CA SER A 1053 26.77 3.69 27.17
C SER A 1053 26.67 5.01 26.41
N HIS A 1054 27.78 5.48 25.84
CA HIS A 1054 27.84 6.67 24.99
C HIS A 1054 27.03 6.43 23.71
N THR A 1055 27.27 5.34 22.98
CA THR A 1055 26.51 5.00 21.76
C THR A 1055 25.01 4.85 22.03
N LEU A 1056 24.60 4.23 23.15
CA LEU A 1056 23.18 4.14 23.53
C LEU A 1056 22.60 5.50 23.97
N LEU A 1057 23.38 6.36 24.60
CA LEU A 1057 22.98 7.76 24.90
C LEU A 1057 22.81 8.57 23.62
N GLU A 1058 23.68 8.37 22.65
CA GLU A 1058 23.70 9.04 21.35
C GLU A 1058 22.52 8.58 20.50
N ALA A 1059 22.34 7.28 20.27
CA ALA A 1059 21.16 6.72 19.59
C ALA A 1059 19.83 7.07 20.30
N SER A 1060 19.82 7.15 21.64
CA SER A 1060 18.64 7.60 22.40
C SER A 1060 18.39 9.10 22.30
N ARG A 1061 19.43 9.91 22.08
CA ARG A 1061 19.33 11.35 21.79
C ARG A 1061 18.87 11.56 20.34
N GLU A 1062 19.44 10.85 19.37
CA GLU A 1062 19.03 10.86 17.96
C GLU A 1062 17.58 10.40 17.78
N THR A 1063 17.17 9.30 18.40
CA THR A 1063 15.77 8.84 18.37
C THR A 1063 14.84 9.91 18.97
N ARG A 1064 15.25 10.56 20.06
CA ARG A 1064 14.49 11.70 20.63
C ARG A 1064 14.50 12.93 19.71
N HIS A 1065 15.56 13.20 18.96
CA HIS A 1065 15.58 14.23 17.92
C HIS A 1065 14.64 13.90 16.76
N LEU A 1066 14.63 12.66 16.25
CA LEU A 1066 13.65 12.26 15.24
C LEU A 1066 12.22 12.38 15.76
N ILE A 1067 11.94 11.96 16.99
CA ILE A 1067 10.60 12.14 17.61
C ILE A 1067 10.25 13.63 17.72
N PHE A 1068 11.21 14.50 18.06
CA PHE A 1068 11.07 15.96 18.16
C PHE A 1068 10.90 16.66 16.80
N ASP A 1069 11.52 16.14 15.75
CA ASP A 1069 11.42 16.67 14.38
C ASP A 1069 10.14 16.19 13.68
N LEU A 1070 9.62 15.00 14.04
CA LEU A 1070 8.40 14.40 13.49
C LEU A 1070 7.11 14.78 14.23
N SER A 1071 7.19 15.11 15.51
CA SER A 1071 6.06 15.54 16.36
C SER A 1071 6.57 16.43 17.49
N THR A 1072 5.69 17.15 18.18
CA THR A 1072 6.11 18.09 19.25
C THR A 1072 5.65 17.67 20.65
N PRO A 1073 6.05 16.49 21.18
CA PRO A 1073 5.63 16.03 22.50
C PRO A 1073 6.19 16.91 23.64
N VAL A 1074 7.33 17.58 23.44
CA VAL A 1074 7.99 18.43 24.45
C VAL A 1074 7.09 19.58 24.94
N ILE A 1075 6.20 20.11 24.10
CA ILE A 1075 5.28 21.19 24.50
C ILE A 1075 4.29 20.73 25.58
N LYS A 1076 3.89 19.46 25.59
CA LYS A 1076 2.93 18.92 26.57
C LYS A 1076 3.53 18.66 27.95
N GLU A 1077 4.84 18.39 28.03
CA GLU A 1077 5.50 18.01 29.28
C GLU A 1077 6.36 19.13 29.89
N LEU A 1078 6.97 19.98 29.05
CA LEU A 1078 7.96 20.98 29.47
C LEU A 1078 7.59 22.43 29.09
N GLY A 1079 6.59 22.60 28.22
CA GLY A 1079 6.06 23.91 27.81
C GLY A 1079 6.90 24.65 26.76
N LEU A 1080 6.29 25.68 26.17
CA LEU A 1080 6.83 26.43 25.01
C LEU A 1080 8.24 27.01 25.25
N ARG A 1081 8.51 27.56 26.43
CA ARG A 1081 9.84 28.10 26.79
C ARG A 1081 10.93 27.05 26.72
N ALA A 1082 10.70 25.87 27.29
CA ALA A 1082 11.70 24.80 27.32
C ALA A 1082 12.00 24.27 25.91
N ALA A 1083 10.96 24.10 25.07
CA ALA A 1083 11.13 23.70 23.68
C ALA A 1083 12.01 24.69 22.88
N ILE A 1084 11.82 26.00 23.08
CA ILE A 1084 12.65 27.04 22.45
C ILE A 1084 14.09 27.01 23.00
N ALA A 1085 14.26 26.87 24.31
CA ALA A 1085 15.58 26.80 24.96
C ALA A 1085 16.42 25.61 24.46
N ASP A 1086 15.83 24.42 24.44
CA ASP A 1086 16.51 23.20 24.01
C ASP A 1086 16.93 23.29 22.54
N TRP A 1087 16.04 23.76 21.65
CA TRP A 1087 16.34 23.88 20.22
C TRP A 1087 17.44 24.92 19.94
N LEU A 1088 17.44 26.06 20.64
CA LEU A 1088 18.50 27.07 20.54
C LEU A 1088 19.86 26.50 20.97
N ASN A 1089 19.90 25.83 22.13
CA ASN A 1089 21.13 25.26 22.69
C ASN A 1089 21.70 24.13 21.81
N GLU A 1090 20.84 23.41 21.08
CA GLU A 1090 21.24 22.27 20.25
C GLU A 1090 21.66 22.67 18.84
N LYS A 1091 20.89 23.52 18.14
CA LYS A 1091 21.15 23.85 16.73
C LYS A 1091 22.07 25.04 16.48
N MET A 1092 22.02 26.10 17.30
CA MET A 1092 22.79 27.33 17.01
C MET A 1092 24.32 27.15 17.11
N PRO A 1093 24.87 26.41 18.10
CA PRO A 1093 26.31 26.18 18.18
C PRO A 1093 26.89 25.42 16.97
N GLN A 1094 26.10 24.52 16.35
CA GLN A 1094 26.51 23.75 15.16
C GLN A 1094 26.81 24.64 13.94
N HIS A 1095 26.21 25.84 13.91
CA HIS A 1095 26.41 26.84 12.86
C HIS A 1095 27.30 28.02 13.29
N GLY A 1096 27.91 27.96 14.49
CA GLY A 1096 28.79 29.02 14.99
C GLY A 1096 28.05 30.30 15.44
N ILE A 1097 26.74 30.22 15.70
CA ILE A 1097 25.92 31.35 16.13
C ILE A 1097 25.74 31.28 17.65
N ALA A 1098 26.08 32.36 18.37
CA ALA A 1098 25.81 32.47 19.80
C ALA A 1098 24.30 32.71 20.03
N ALA A 1099 23.66 31.90 20.86
CA ALA A 1099 22.24 32.05 21.18
C ALA A 1099 22.03 32.57 22.61
N GLU A 1100 21.08 33.50 22.78
CA GLU A 1100 20.64 34.01 24.07
C GLU A 1100 19.11 33.92 24.17
N LEU A 1101 18.58 33.39 25.27
CA LEU A 1101 17.15 33.36 25.57
C LEU A 1101 16.86 34.30 26.76
N ALA A 1102 16.22 35.43 26.49
CA ALA A 1102 15.76 36.35 27.50
C ALA A 1102 14.27 36.08 27.81
N ASP A 1103 13.97 35.67 29.04
CA ASP A 1103 12.61 35.46 29.50
C ASP A 1103 12.26 36.50 30.57
N TYR A 1104 11.23 37.31 30.30
CA TYR A 1104 10.74 38.36 31.17
C TYR A 1104 9.38 38.02 31.83
N THR A 1105 8.95 36.75 31.80
CA THR A 1105 7.64 36.30 32.33
C THR A 1105 7.54 36.21 33.86
N ASP A 1106 8.60 36.57 34.58
CA ASP A 1106 8.84 36.31 36.01
C ASP A 1106 7.98 37.16 37.00
N SER A 1107 6.76 37.58 36.63
CA SER A 1107 5.90 38.46 37.44
C SER A 1107 4.38 38.39 37.21
N ALA A 1108 3.87 37.57 36.27
CA ALA A 1108 2.42 37.41 36.06
C ALA A 1108 2.04 35.93 35.86
N GLY A 1109 0.90 35.52 36.43
CA GLY A 1109 0.50 34.11 36.49
C GLY A 1109 0.33 33.44 35.11
N ALA A 1110 0.62 32.15 35.05
CA ALA A 1110 0.68 31.34 33.82
C ALA A 1110 -0.52 31.56 32.87
N LEU A 1111 -0.27 32.32 31.80
CA LEU A 1111 -1.17 32.46 30.67
C LEU A 1111 -1.31 31.11 29.94
N SER A 1112 -2.54 30.62 29.91
CA SER A 1112 -2.87 29.27 29.46
C SER A 1112 -3.07 29.24 27.94
N LEU A 1113 -1.98 29.20 27.17
CA LEU A 1113 -2.03 28.84 25.74
C LEU A 1113 -2.76 27.50 25.55
N THR A 1114 -3.46 27.34 24.43
CA THR A 1114 -3.89 26.00 23.99
C THR A 1114 -2.74 25.20 23.39
N ASP A 1115 -2.84 23.87 23.39
CA ASP A 1115 -1.87 22.98 22.72
C ASP A 1115 -1.57 23.43 21.28
N ASP A 1116 -2.62 23.84 20.53
CA ASP A 1116 -2.51 24.31 19.16
C ASP A 1116 -1.76 25.65 19.05
N GLN A 1117 -2.06 26.62 19.93
CA GLN A 1117 -1.36 27.92 19.95
C GLN A 1117 0.12 27.77 20.33
N ALA A 1118 0.42 26.91 21.32
CA ALA A 1118 1.80 26.65 21.72
C ALA A 1118 2.59 25.94 20.61
N THR A 1119 1.97 24.95 19.95
CA THR A 1119 2.58 24.23 18.81
C THR A 1119 2.82 25.16 17.62
N LEU A 1120 1.87 26.07 17.33
CA LEU A 1120 2.02 27.07 16.28
C LEU A 1120 3.17 28.04 16.55
N LEU A 1121 3.20 28.63 17.76
CA LEU A 1121 4.24 29.57 18.16
C LEU A 1121 5.63 28.93 18.08
N PHE A 1122 5.80 27.71 18.61
CA PHE A 1122 7.07 26.99 18.51
C PHE A 1122 7.49 26.74 17.05
N ARG A 1123 6.56 26.28 16.20
CA ARG A 1123 6.80 26.02 14.77
C ARG A 1123 7.30 27.26 14.05
N HIS A 1124 6.65 28.41 14.26
CA HIS A 1124 7.01 29.67 13.62
C HIS A 1124 8.29 30.27 14.18
N THR A 1125 8.56 30.15 15.49
CA THR A 1125 9.86 30.51 16.08
C THR A 1125 10.99 29.66 15.48
N ARG A 1126 10.78 28.34 15.31
CA ARG A 1126 11.77 27.44 14.66
C ARG A 1126 12.04 27.84 13.22
N GLU A 1127 11.02 28.22 12.46
CA GLU A 1127 11.16 28.65 11.07
C GLU A 1127 11.96 29.97 10.97
N LEU A 1128 11.64 30.96 11.81
CA LEU A 1128 12.40 32.21 11.91
C LEU A 1128 13.87 31.96 12.26
N LEU A 1129 14.16 31.08 13.23
CA LEU A 1129 15.53 30.72 13.60
C LEU A 1129 16.26 29.92 12.51
N THR A 1130 15.55 29.10 11.74
CA THR A 1130 16.10 28.41 10.57
C THR A 1130 16.47 29.40 9.45
N ASN A 1131 15.70 30.47 9.30
CA ASN A 1131 16.04 31.57 8.39
C ASN A 1131 17.28 32.36 8.84
N VAL A 1132 17.50 32.53 10.16
CA VAL A 1132 18.75 33.10 10.69
C VAL A 1132 19.96 32.24 10.29
N ILE A 1133 19.87 30.91 10.45
CA ILE A 1133 20.94 29.96 10.06
C ILE A 1133 21.23 30.05 8.55
N LYS A 1134 20.18 30.00 7.70
CA LYS A 1134 20.35 29.89 6.24
C LYS A 1134 20.70 31.21 5.55
N HIS A 1135 20.20 32.35 6.04
CA HIS A 1135 20.16 33.59 5.28
C HIS A 1135 20.83 34.78 5.98
N ALA A 1136 20.79 34.88 7.31
CA ALA A 1136 21.22 36.09 8.00
C ALA A 1136 22.75 36.29 8.02
N LYS A 1137 23.55 35.22 7.96
CA LYS A 1137 25.02 35.27 8.25
C LYS A 1137 25.33 35.95 9.60
N ALA A 1138 24.41 35.82 10.56
CA ALA A 1138 24.58 36.34 11.91
C ALA A 1138 25.64 35.53 12.67
N ASN A 1139 26.25 36.14 13.69
CA ASN A 1139 27.07 35.43 14.68
C ASN A 1139 26.45 35.43 16.08
N ARG A 1140 25.33 36.14 16.27
CA ARG A 1140 24.51 36.08 17.47
C ARG A 1140 23.02 36.19 17.13
N VAL A 1141 22.21 35.42 17.85
CA VAL A 1141 20.75 35.51 17.86
C VAL A 1141 20.25 35.61 19.30
N THR A 1142 19.26 36.45 19.53
CA THR A 1142 18.57 36.62 20.81
C THR A 1142 17.10 36.29 20.59
N VAL A 1143 16.52 35.46 21.46
CA VAL A 1143 15.08 35.22 21.51
C VAL A 1143 14.53 35.78 22.81
N GLU A 1144 13.55 36.66 22.70
CA GLU A 1144 12.85 37.26 23.84
C GLU A 1144 11.44 36.66 23.93
N VAL A 1145 11.06 36.15 25.10
CA VAL A 1145 9.70 35.70 25.38
C VAL A 1145 9.10 36.60 26.46
N THR A 1146 7.98 37.24 26.12
CA THR A 1146 7.31 38.22 26.98
C THR A 1146 5.82 37.93 27.05
N ALA A 1147 5.25 37.90 28.25
CA ALA A 1147 3.83 37.72 28.48
C ALA A 1147 3.20 39.03 28.98
N ALA A 1148 2.19 39.52 28.26
CA ALA A 1148 1.31 40.60 28.67
C ALA A 1148 -0.01 40.02 29.21
N ALA A 1149 -0.91 40.87 29.73
CA ALA A 1149 -2.14 40.41 30.40
C ALA A 1149 -3.11 39.62 29.49
N ASP A 1150 -3.03 39.83 28.18
CA ASP A 1150 -3.93 39.34 27.14
C ASP A 1150 -3.20 38.81 25.88
N GLU A 1151 -1.88 38.96 25.78
CA GLU A 1151 -1.06 38.50 24.64
C GLU A 1151 0.27 37.86 25.08
N ILE A 1152 0.76 36.90 24.29
CA ILE A 1152 2.15 36.40 24.36
C ILE A 1152 2.92 36.88 23.13
N HIS A 1153 4.08 37.48 23.37
CA HIS A 1153 4.99 37.98 22.34
C HIS A 1153 6.28 37.15 22.34
N ILE A 1154 6.74 36.76 21.15
CA ILE A 1154 8.05 36.12 20.94
C ILE A 1154 8.81 36.95 19.91
N ALA A 1155 9.93 37.55 20.30
CA ALA A 1155 10.82 38.25 19.39
C ALA A 1155 12.05 37.40 19.09
N VAL A 1156 12.36 37.19 17.81
CA VAL A 1156 13.60 36.59 17.33
C VAL A 1156 14.42 37.71 16.69
N GLN A 1157 15.62 37.95 17.20
CA GLN A 1157 16.50 39.02 16.75
C GLN A 1157 17.91 38.51 16.42
N ASP A 1158 18.38 38.77 15.21
CA ASP A 1158 19.75 38.46 14.78
C ASP A 1158 20.58 39.71 14.53
N ASN A 1159 21.91 39.54 14.44
CA ASN A 1159 22.87 40.61 14.10
C ASN A 1159 23.49 40.46 12.70
N GLY A 1160 22.78 39.81 11.79
CA GLY A 1160 23.23 39.48 10.44
C GLY A 1160 23.10 40.62 9.43
N VAL A 1161 23.09 40.25 8.15
CA VAL A 1161 23.13 41.21 7.03
C VAL A 1161 21.83 42.02 6.87
N GLY A 1162 20.71 41.58 7.44
CA GLY A 1162 19.40 42.23 7.27
C GLY A 1162 18.92 42.28 5.82
N PHE A 1163 17.75 42.87 5.59
CA PHE A 1163 17.16 43.04 4.26
C PHE A 1163 16.23 44.27 4.24
N GLU A 1164 15.83 44.72 3.06
CA GLU A 1164 14.86 45.83 2.92
C GLU A 1164 13.43 45.32 3.18
N THR A 1165 12.76 45.89 4.17
CA THR A 1165 11.33 45.66 4.42
C THR A 1165 10.49 46.47 3.42
N ALA A 1166 10.04 45.81 2.35
CA ALA A 1166 9.20 46.45 1.34
C ALA A 1166 7.88 46.98 1.94
N GLY A 1167 7.68 48.30 1.86
CA GLY A 1167 6.43 48.96 2.27
C GLY A 1167 5.39 48.92 1.15
N ALA A 1168 4.18 48.47 1.50
CA ALA A 1168 2.97 48.38 0.66
C ALA A 1168 3.00 47.33 -0.48
N PRO A 1169 1.86 46.64 -0.74
CA PRO A 1169 1.80 45.55 -1.71
C PRO A 1169 1.71 46.08 -3.15
N GLY A 1170 2.54 45.53 -4.04
CA GLY A 1170 2.44 45.76 -5.48
C GLY A 1170 3.74 46.17 -6.16
N ASN A 1171 4.63 45.19 -6.43
CA ASN A 1171 5.31 45.05 -7.72
C ASN A 1171 6.35 43.89 -7.73
N GLY A 1172 5.97 42.75 -8.33
CA GLY A 1172 6.84 41.93 -9.18
C GLY A 1172 8.12 41.25 -8.63
N LYS A 1173 8.53 41.46 -7.37
CA LYS A 1173 9.79 40.92 -6.80
C LYS A 1173 9.62 40.00 -5.57
N GLU A 1174 8.41 39.50 -5.30
CA GLU A 1174 8.11 38.65 -4.13
C GLU A 1174 8.49 37.15 -4.30
N LYS A 1175 9.50 36.81 -5.11
CA LYS A 1175 9.92 35.39 -5.26
C LYS A 1175 10.82 34.87 -4.14
N ASP A 1176 11.49 35.73 -3.38
CA ASP A 1176 12.57 35.32 -2.46
C ASP A 1176 12.16 35.18 -0.98
N HIS A 1177 10.91 35.49 -0.60
CA HIS A 1177 10.49 35.57 0.82
C HIS A 1177 9.22 34.78 1.18
N PHE A 1178 8.90 33.72 0.43
CA PHE A 1178 7.67 32.93 0.60
C PHE A 1178 7.47 32.39 2.04
N GLY A 1179 8.54 31.98 2.72
CA GLY A 1179 8.48 31.50 4.11
C GLY A 1179 7.97 32.54 5.12
N LEU A 1180 8.37 33.81 4.98
CA LEU A 1180 7.89 34.90 5.85
C LEU A 1180 6.43 35.26 5.57
N PHE A 1181 5.98 35.12 4.31
CA PHE A 1181 4.58 35.26 3.94
C PHE A 1181 3.71 34.17 4.59
N SER A 1182 4.13 32.91 4.50
CA SER A 1182 3.39 31.77 5.10
C SER A 1182 3.28 31.85 6.62
N ILE A 1183 4.31 32.34 7.33
CA ILE A 1183 4.21 32.59 8.78
C ILE A 1183 3.18 33.68 9.07
N ARG A 1184 3.13 34.75 8.26
CA ARG A 1184 2.20 35.87 8.48
C ARG A 1184 0.73 35.44 8.30
N GLU A 1185 0.40 34.72 7.23
CA GLU A 1185 -0.97 34.20 7.04
C GLU A 1185 -1.34 33.20 8.14
N SER A 1186 -0.46 32.24 8.43
CA SER A 1186 -0.72 31.21 9.45
C SER A 1186 -0.88 31.76 10.87
N MET A 1187 -0.26 32.92 11.19
CA MET A 1187 -0.52 33.64 12.44
C MET A 1187 -1.89 34.34 12.41
N ALA A 1188 -2.26 34.95 11.29
CA ALA A 1188 -3.54 35.64 11.12
C ALA A 1188 -4.75 34.70 11.22
N ASP A 1189 -4.65 33.47 10.70
CA ASP A 1189 -5.68 32.43 10.82
C ASP A 1189 -6.05 32.08 12.28
N MET A 1190 -5.13 32.27 13.24
CA MET A 1190 -5.38 32.10 14.67
C MET A 1190 -5.63 33.42 15.43
N GLY A 1191 -5.81 34.54 14.72
CA GLY A 1191 -5.98 35.87 15.31
C GLY A 1191 -4.70 36.48 15.88
N GLY A 1192 -3.53 35.89 15.62
CA GLY A 1192 -2.23 36.45 15.94
C GLY A 1192 -1.71 37.39 14.84
N SER A 1193 -0.54 37.99 15.07
CA SER A 1193 0.14 38.83 14.07
C SER A 1193 1.66 38.63 14.09
N MET A 1194 2.32 39.01 12.99
CA MET A 1194 3.78 39.06 12.90
C MET A 1194 4.25 40.42 12.36
N VAL A 1195 5.13 41.07 13.11
CA VAL A 1195 5.83 42.30 12.71
C VAL A 1195 7.30 41.96 12.44
N ILE A 1196 7.88 42.51 11.38
CA ILE A 1196 9.31 42.34 11.06
C ILE A 1196 9.92 43.72 10.92
N ASP A 1197 10.99 43.97 11.67
CA ASP A 1197 11.85 45.14 11.54
C ASP A 1197 13.24 44.65 11.09
N ALA A 1198 13.63 45.00 9.86
CA ALA A 1198 14.90 44.62 9.28
C ALA A 1198 15.40 45.75 8.37
N ALA A 1199 16.72 45.93 8.33
CA ALA A 1199 17.37 46.87 7.42
C ALA A 1199 18.76 46.34 7.02
N PRO A 1200 19.23 46.61 5.79
CA PRO A 1200 20.56 46.18 5.36
C PRO A 1200 21.67 46.64 6.33
N GLY A 1201 22.52 45.70 6.75
CA GLY A 1201 23.62 45.89 7.68
C GLY A 1201 23.23 46.01 9.16
N LYS A 1202 21.96 45.81 9.55
CA LYS A 1202 21.47 45.97 10.94
C LYS A 1202 20.83 44.72 11.55
N GLY A 1203 20.90 43.57 10.90
CA GLY A 1203 20.18 42.36 11.30
C GLY A 1203 18.67 42.43 11.03
N CYS A 1204 17.92 41.51 11.63
CA CYS A 1204 16.47 41.43 11.57
C CYS A 1204 15.90 41.13 12.97
N ARG A 1205 14.75 41.73 13.29
CA ARG A 1205 13.93 41.47 14.49
C ARG A 1205 12.50 41.14 14.06
N ALA A 1206 12.13 39.86 14.17
CA ALA A 1206 10.79 39.37 13.88
C ALA A 1206 10.03 39.13 15.20
N VAL A 1207 8.84 39.72 15.36
CA VAL A 1207 8.00 39.63 16.56
C VAL A 1207 6.69 38.95 16.22
N LEU A 1208 6.48 37.76 16.78
CA LEU A 1208 5.21 37.04 16.79
C LEU A 1208 4.36 37.53 17.97
N ARG A 1209 3.07 37.77 17.76
CA ARG A 1209 2.10 38.12 18.80
C ARG A 1209 0.89 37.19 18.72
N MET A 1210 0.47 36.64 19.85
CA MET A 1210 -0.67 35.72 19.93
C MET A 1210 -1.59 36.14 21.09
N PRO A 1211 -2.88 36.43 20.83
CA PRO A 1211 -3.84 36.70 21.89
C PRO A 1211 -4.13 35.43 22.71
N VAL A 1212 -4.16 35.58 24.03
CA VAL A 1212 -4.46 34.50 24.97
C VAL A 1212 -5.85 34.76 25.56
N ARG A 1213 -6.81 33.88 25.29
CA ARG A 1213 -8.15 34.01 25.87
C ARG A 1213 -8.12 33.68 27.37
N ASP A 1214 -8.61 34.60 28.19
CA ASP A 1214 -8.87 34.34 29.60
C ASP A 1214 -9.90 33.19 29.77
N LYS A 1215 -9.76 32.41 30.85
CA LYS A 1215 -10.61 31.24 31.15
C LYS A 1215 -12.06 31.61 31.48
N SER A 1216 -12.40 32.90 31.54
CA SER A 1216 -13.73 33.44 31.83
C SER A 1216 -14.73 33.31 30.66
N ASP A 1217 -14.26 33.27 29.41
CA ASP A 1217 -15.12 33.54 28.24
C ASP A 1217 -15.66 32.29 27.49
N ARG A 1218 -15.45 31.08 28.03
CA ARG A 1218 -16.10 29.84 27.51
C ARG A 1218 -17.62 29.78 27.77
N SER A 1219 -18.21 30.87 28.25
CA SER A 1219 -19.59 30.93 28.75
C SER A 1219 -20.62 31.54 27.79
N GLN A 1220 -20.22 32.17 26.66
CA GLN A 1220 -21.13 33.01 25.87
C GLN A 1220 -21.29 32.69 24.37
N VAL A 1221 -20.59 31.72 23.77
CA VAL A 1221 -20.69 31.45 22.31
C VAL A 1221 -21.52 30.21 21.95
N GLN A 1222 -21.99 29.42 22.91
CA GLN A 1222 -23.07 28.42 22.68
C GLN A 1222 -24.42 29.00 23.13
N GLY A 1223 -24.91 30.01 22.41
CA GLY A 1223 -26.08 30.78 22.83
C GLY A 1223 -26.83 31.57 21.75
N SER A 1224 -26.53 31.41 20.45
CA SER A 1224 -27.27 32.08 19.38
C SER A 1224 -26.96 31.48 18.00
N GLU A 1225 -27.69 30.42 17.61
CA GLU A 1225 -28.17 30.15 16.24
C GLU A 1225 -29.00 28.84 16.21
N VAL A 1226 -30.19 28.90 16.81
CA VAL A 1226 -31.34 28.04 16.45
C VAL A 1226 -32.60 28.92 16.50
N GLN A 1227 -32.85 29.67 15.43
CA GLN A 1227 -34.17 30.13 15.02
C GLN A 1227 -34.08 30.64 13.57
N GLY A 1228 -34.61 29.83 12.64
CA GLY A 1228 -34.44 29.95 11.19
C GLY A 1228 -34.73 28.59 10.56
#